data_AF-A0A3D1BVQ5-F1
#
_entry.id   AF-A0A3D1BVQ5-F1
#
_cell.length_a   1.000
_cell.length_b   1.000
_cell.length_c   1.000
_cell.angle_alpha   90.00
_cell.angle_beta   90.00
_cell.angle_gamma   90.00
#
_symmetry.space_group_name_H-M   'P 1'
#
loop_
_entity.id
_entity.type
_entity.pdbx_description
1 polymer ?
#
loop_
_entity_poly.entity_id
_entity_poly.type
_entity_poly.pdbx_seq_one_letter_code
_entity_poly.pdbx_strand_id
1 'polypeptide(L)'
;MNKIIRLVLALAFLLVANTDSIKSQADKYNTAISDHRLTLFYSEATRSYELYDASEGLILSAGIVRYCKNNESISTNDQDINHIIRENDDNKLIIDFDKSFTVEAELQGDSILIFKTGGNFSGAICLSARAPLSDRTMAAVLMNEKANDNNILVQTLGKNDLPGQKSIFDPYKDLAIQLESDGTAEWDFFYQWQLKAIAQTGQTLCRIKLIRNYYRDRLGITYYAPVKKRSYFQKAPALAMTWVGIEGKFNRPDFSQRKEWLYPNIDWVAEHLLPYAGEIIFQLDDNYPIDDPQYMRDISDYIRSKGLIPGIWLAPFGVAPYKETESHPEWFIHNPDGSLITTFSGLSYDDYKHYNSAVLNVNNREAVDKWFAGFLREVSEDWNYDYFKIDGIPAILNVYKKSVDGGGVDGVRRGLHIIRSVLGPDKYINTCWGLPLEGIDIVNGSRVGGDTEQLDQVISRVAVPQNYLNNVAWYSDPDGAANMYASTVQRARLNFLGRALLGQPYVTDDNWTKVPDRILEVWKKTLPTIESLPVNLYRIRDGEKYNHLNLKITKPWGRWDVVALTNYEKSDRQVSLELGKLALDAEKVYVFDFWNSKYLGEFSSNESILRNMKAIDAHCFSVVTAQNDRPVLISTSRHFTQGGVDIEKMSYLKEGSKWLIKGESATLVAKDPYELVFKTNAYALEEASASDGTVTITKRKGIASVRIVPDHTETDWELSFKPDENPYVSFGSELVHIIPGETTKVPVETNDVSARWRVSSDNRDIKIKEDNKGSYITFTLDPDIIEPETSWSAYLTLESENAGIHIDSLLLEAQGPDRNNIALQSTASASSIYFWGDQNGYGRPAGANDGLGFKAWEAAEGEKDGWIDLMWKEPVTFQRIVIDEWLESGGNIQSWSLEAGHKKYEYTPRRQTQSIVTYDPGKEYMEEIASGNLIGRGYVIELDKPVTANTLSLIINKASDRPGVWEIEVNPPKNEK
;
A
#
# COMPACT_ATOMS: atom_id res chain seq x y z
N MET A 1 50.91 3.92 -35.76
CA MET A 1 49.92 3.13 -36.54
C MET A 1 49.05 2.22 -35.67
N ASN A 2 49.58 1.39 -34.77
CA ASN A 2 48.76 0.48 -33.95
C ASN A 2 47.83 1.12 -32.89
N LYS A 3 48.08 2.37 -32.45
CA LYS A 3 47.12 3.14 -31.61
C LYS A 3 45.95 3.72 -32.42
N ILE A 4 46.18 4.11 -33.68
CA ILE A 4 45.14 4.67 -34.56
C ILE A 4 44.22 3.55 -35.08
N ILE A 5 44.75 2.35 -35.33
CA ILE A 5 43.94 1.20 -35.77
C ILE A 5 43.06 0.66 -34.63
N ARG A 6 43.50 0.71 -33.37
CA ARG A 6 42.66 0.36 -32.20
C ARG A 6 41.56 1.40 -31.93
N LEU A 7 41.85 2.69 -32.15
CA LEU A 7 40.84 3.75 -32.04
C LEU A 7 39.78 3.62 -33.15
N VAL A 8 40.19 3.30 -34.38
CA VAL A 8 39.29 3.13 -35.54
C VAL A 8 38.47 1.83 -35.44
N LEU A 9 39.02 0.74 -34.91
CA LEU A 9 38.28 -0.52 -34.71
C LEU A 9 37.34 -0.48 -33.48
N ALA A 10 37.67 0.28 -32.43
CA ALA A 10 36.77 0.52 -31.31
C ALA A 10 35.62 1.47 -31.71
N LEU A 11 35.88 2.47 -32.56
CA LEU A 11 34.83 3.31 -33.14
C LEU A 11 33.97 2.57 -34.17
N ALA A 12 34.50 1.63 -34.95
CA ALA A 12 33.75 0.98 -36.03
C ALA A 12 32.67 -0.03 -35.55
N PHE A 13 32.75 -0.52 -34.31
CA PHE A 13 31.77 -1.49 -33.76
C PHE A 13 30.64 -0.85 -32.93
N LEU A 14 30.71 0.44 -32.62
CA LEU A 14 29.76 1.15 -31.71
C LEU A 14 28.95 2.27 -32.39
N LEU A 15 29.20 2.57 -33.66
CA LEU A 15 28.73 3.79 -34.32
C LEU A 15 27.92 3.51 -35.60
N VAL A 16 26.62 3.17 -35.52
CA VAL A 16 25.72 3.31 -36.70
C VAL A 16 24.34 3.92 -36.37
N ALA A 17 24.06 4.40 -35.15
CA ALA A 17 22.76 5.04 -34.89
C ALA A 17 22.73 6.33 -34.04
N ASN A 18 23.85 6.86 -33.53
CA ASN A 18 23.79 8.11 -32.73
C ASN A 18 25.05 8.99 -32.76
N THR A 19 25.84 8.85 -33.83
CA THR A 19 27.22 9.35 -33.92
C THR A 19 27.33 10.85 -34.08
N ASP A 20 26.30 11.47 -34.67
CA ASP A 20 26.31 12.89 -35.00
C ASP A 20 25.97 13.76 -33.77
N SER A 21 25.23 13.21 -32.80
CA SER A 21 24.97 13.83 -31.50
C SER A 21 26.24 13.91 -30.65
N ILE A 22 26.96 12.80 -30.46
CA ILE A 22 28.18 12.78 -29.64
C ILE A 22 29.32 13.56 -30.31
N LYS A 23 29.46 13.48 -31.64
CA LYS A 23 30.47 14.27 -32.38
C LYS A 23 30.18 15.77 -32.37
N SER A 24 28.92 16.20 -32.53
CA SER A 24 28.57 17.64 -32.45
C SER A 24 28.67 18.22 -31.04
N GLN A 25 28.58 17.38 -30.00
CA GLN A 25 28.84 17.79 -28.62
C GLN A 25 30.34 17.90 -28.34
N ALA A 26 31.18 17.00 -28.87
CA ALA A 26 32.64 17.04 -28.65
C ALA A 26 33.30 18.39 -29.02
N ASP A 27 32.76 19.12 -30.00
CA ASP A 27 33.23 20.46 -30.37
C ASP A 27 32.98 21.54 -29.29
N LYS A 28 32.13 21.26 -28.28
CA LYS A 28 31.83 22.15 -27.15
C LYS A 28 32.61 21.86 -25.86
N TYR A 29 33.28 20.72 -25.77
CA TYR A 29 33.96 20.25 -24.55
C TYR A 29 35.45 20.09 -24.79
N ASN A 30 36.27 20.53 -23.82
CA ASN A 30 37.73 20.54 -23.97
C ASN A 30 38.38 19.25 -23.43
N THR A 31 37.68 18.47 -22.60
CA THR A 31 38.19 17.21 -22.05
C THR A 31 37.06 16.21 -21.88
N ALA A 32 37.33 14.94 -22.16
CA ALA A 32 36.37 13.85 -21.96
C ALA A 32 37.09 12.55 -21.63
N ILE A 33 36.48 11.72 -20.79
CA ILE A 33 36.86 10.31 -20.59
C ILE A 33 35.72 9.42 -21.05
N SER A 34 36.03 8.26 -21.60
CA SER A 34 35.01 7.29 -22.05
C SER A 34 35.34 5.89 -21.59
N ASP A 35 34.34 5.17 -21.11
CA ASP A 35 34.43 3.74 -20.83
C ASP A 35 33.17 3.04 -21.36
N HIS A 36 33.37 2.05 -22.23
CA HIS A 36 32.32 1.36 -22.96
C HIS A 36 31.27 2.29 -23.62
N ARG A 37 30.10 2.47 -22.96
CA ARG A 37 28.95 3.23 -23.44
C ARG A 37 28.82 4.61 -22.78
N LEU A 38 29.62 4.88 -21.76
CA LEU A 38 29.57 6.11 -21.00
C LEU A 38 30.69 7.04 -21.45
N THR A 39 30.33 8.30 -21.63
CA THR A 39 31.29 9.39 -21.83
C THR A 39 30.99 10.49 -20.82
N LEU A 40 32.00 10.83 -20.01
CA LEU A 40 31.96 11.99 -19.13
C LEU A 40 32.71 13.13 -19.81
N PHE A 41 32.00 14.21 -20.11
CA PHE A 41 32.56 15.43 -20.65
C PHE A 41 32.76 16.46 -19.54
N TYR A 42 33.77 17.30 -19.71
CA TYR A 42 33.93 18.54 -18.96
C TYR A 42 33.99 19.73 -19.92
N SER A 43 33.11 20.71 -19.71
CA SER A 43 33.12 21.94 -20.50
C SER A 43 33.93 22.97 -19.75
N GLU A 44 34.99 23.52 -20.33
CA GLU A 44 35.64 24.69 -19.74
C GLU A 44 34.81 25.97 -19.90
N ALA A 45 33.92 26.02 -20.88
CA ALA A 45 33.04 27.17 -21.10
C ALA A 45 32.00 27.31 -19.97
N THR A 46 31.33 26.21 -19.60
CA THR A 46 30.36 26.20 -18.50
C THR A 46 30.97 25.74 -17.17
N ARG A 47 32.22 25.25 -17.20
CA ARG A 47 33.00 24.72 -16.08
C ARG A 47 32.27 23.64 -15.28
N SER A 48 31.60 22.74 -16.01
CA SER A 48 30.74 21.70 -15.47
C SER A 48 30.93 20.35 -16.15
N TYR A 49 30.58 19.28 -15.44
CA TYR A 49 30.51 17.91 -15.97
C TYR A 49 29.18 17.63 -16.68
N GLU A 50 29.25 16.80 -17.72
CA GLU A 50 28.08 16.17 -18.34
C GLU A 50 28.34 14.68 -18.57
N LEU A 51 27.39 13.83 -18.17
CA LEU A 51 27.46 12.39 -18.40
C LEU A 51 26.53 12.01 -19.54
N TYR A 52 27.08 11.36 -20.57
CA TYR A 52 26.33 10.82 -21.69
C TYR A 52 26.39 9.30 -21.73
N ASP A 53 25.28 8.73 -22.15
CA ASP A 53 25.13 7.33 -22.54
C ASP A 53 24.92 7.25 -24.05
N ALA A 54 25.63 6.34 -24.72
CA ALA A 54 25.51 6.14 -26.16
C ALA A 54 24.08 5.81 -26.65
N SER A 55 23.24 5.15 -25.84
CA SER A 55 21.82 4.89 -26.19
C SER A 55 20.86 5.93 -25.61
N GLU A 56 21.05 6.31 -24.36
CA GLU A 56 20.05 7.11 -23.62
C GLU A 56 20.25 8.63 -23.77
N GLY A 57 21.39 9.04 -24.36
CA GLY A 57 21.78 10.43 -24.51
C GLY A 57 22.31 11.04 -23.21
N LEU A 58 22.00 12.31 -22.97
CA LEU A 58 22.43 13.04 -21.77
C LEU A 58 21.75 12.47 -20.51
N ILE A 59 22.55 12.04 -19.54
CA ILE A 59 22.11 11.45 -18.26
C ILE A 59 22.25 12.44 -17.11
N LEU A 60 23.37 13.18 -17.06
CA LEU A 60 23.61 14.24 -16.07
C LEU A 60 24.14 15.48 -16.75
N SER A 61 23.66 16.63 -16.30
CA SER A 61 24.07 17.94 -16.79
C SER A 61 24.47 18.86 -15.65
N ALA A 62 25.23 19.91 -15.98
CA ALA A 62 25.62 20.96 -15.05
C ALA A 62 26.25 20.44 -13.73
N GLY A 63 27.08 19.39 -13.83
CA GLY A 63 27.81 18.85 -12.69
C GLY A 63 28.82 19.87 -12.16
N ILE A 64 28.64 20.34 -10.94
CA ILE A 64 29.46 21.37 -10.30
C ILE A 64 29.92 20.85 -8.94
N VAL A 65 31.20 21.04 -8.63
CA VAL A 65 31.74 20.78 -7.29
C VAL A 65 31.98 22.09 -6.56
N ARG A 66 31.67 22.11 -5.26
CA ARG A 66 31.85 23.23 -4.33
C ARG A 66 32.51 22.77 -3.06
N TYR A 67 33.38 23.60 -2.48
CA TYR A 67 33.90 23.42 -1.12
C TYR A 67 34.10 24.79 -0.45
N CYS A 68 34.19 24.82 0.88
CA CYS A 68 34.41 26.07 1.62
C CYS A 68 35.83 26.11 2.20
N LYS A 69 36.58 27.17 1.90
CA LYS A 69 37.93 27.42 2.42
C LYS A 69 37.99 28.83 2.99
N ASN A 70 38.42 28.98 4.25
CA ASN A 70 38.48 30.28 4.94
C ASN A 70 37.17 31.10 4.92
N ASN A 71 36.01 30.44 5.07
CA ASN A 71 34.66 31.02 4.94
C ASN A 71 34.30 31.55 3.54
N GLU A 72 35.12 31.29 2.51
CA GLU A 72 34.78 31.56 1.12
C GLU A 72 34.34 30.27 0.43
N SER A 73 33.27 30.33 -0.35
CA SER A 73 32.80 29.20 -1.17
C SER A 73 33.54 29.23 -2.50
N ILE A 74 34.21 28.13 -2.82
CA ILE A 74 34.96 27.92 -4.06
C ILE A 74 34.24 26.85 -4.88
N SER A 75 34.06 27.09 -6.17
CA SER A 75 33.37 26.20 -7.08
C SER A 75 34.11 25.94 -8.39
N THR A 76 33.80 24.81 -9.05
CA THR A 76 34.27 24.55 -10.41
C THR A 76 33.84 25.67 -11.37
N ASN A 77 32.69 26.33 -11.15
CA ASN A 77 32.15 27.35 -12.04
C ASN A 77 32.58 28.80 -11.75
N ASP A 78 33.46 29.02 -10.76
CA ASP A 78 34.02 30.35 -10.49
C ASP A 78 34.99 30.76 -11.59
N GLN A 79 34.69 31.86 -12.27
CA GLN A 79 35.48 32.35 -13.41
C GLN A 79 36.87 32.85 -13.00
N ASP A 80 37.00 33.35 -11.77
CA ASP A 80 38.22 33.99 -11.25
C ASP A 80 39.27 32.99 -10.75
N ILE A 81 38.93 31.69 -10.71
CA ILE A 81 39.82 30.63 -10.22
C ILE A 81 40.33 29.83 -11.42
N ASN A 82 41.64 29.56 -11.48
CA ASN A 82 42.22 28.73 -12.55
C ASN A 82 42.33 27.27 -12.09
N HIS A 83 41.38 26.42 -12.50
CA HIS A 83 41.46 24.98 -12.26
C HIS A 83 42.34 24.32 -13.32
N ILE A 84 43.18 23.35 -12.91
CA ILE A 84 43.91 22.50 -13.86
C ILE A 84 43.12 21.22 -14.08
N ILE A 85 42.80 20.95 -15.34
CA ILE A 85 42.03 19.78 -15.74
C ILE A 85 42.94 18.87 -16.55
N ARG A 86 42.99 17.61 -16.13
CA ARG A 86 43.83 16.61 -16.79
C ARG A 86 43.15 15.26 -16.81
N GLU A 87 43.30 14.57 -17.93
CA GLU A 87 43.13 13.12 -18.02
C GLU A 87 44.42 12.46 -17.54
N ASN A 88 44.32 11.35 -16.80
CA ASN A 88 45.48 10.55 -16.43
C ASN A 88 45.56 9.23 -17.24
N ASP A 89 46.66 8.50 -17.11
CA ASP A 89 46.89 7.24 -17.83
C ASP A 89 45.88 6.12 -17.50
N ASP A 90 45.10 6.28 -16.41
CA ASP A 90 44.05 5.36 -15.96
C ASP A 90 42.64 5.77 -16.45
N ASN A 91 42.53 6.68 -17.44
CA ASN A 91 41.25 7.17 -17.99
C ASN A 91 40.36 7.84 -16.92
N LYS A 92 40.98 8.55 -15.97
CA LYS A 92 40.29 9.37 -14.97
C LYS A 92 40.40 10.84 -15.31
N LEU A 93 39.34 11.57 -15.03
CA LEU A 93 39.28 13.02 -15.17
C LEU A 93 39.57 13.66 -13.81
N ILE A 94 40.65 14.43 -13.72
CA ILE A 94 41.08 15.08 -12.48
C ILE A 94 40.92 16.58 -12.62
N ILE A 95 40.21 17.19 -11.66
CA ILE A 95 40.17 18.65 -11.48
C ILE A 95 40.98 19.02 -10.24
N ASP A 96 42.02 19.79 -10.44
CA ASP A 96 42.90 20.33 -9.41
C ASP A 96 42.61 21.82 -9.24
N PHE A 97 42.10 22.20 -8.06
CA PHE A 97 41.60 23.56 -7.82
C PHE A 97 42.73 24.54 -7.51
N ASP A 98 43.66 24.15 -6.63
CA ASP A 98 44.76 25.02 -6.16
C ASP A 98 45.97 24.22 -5.61
N LYS A 99 46.16 22.97 -6.06
CA LYS A 99 47.11 21.97 -5.53
C LYS A 99 46.85 21.50 -4.10
N SER A 100 45.89 22.10 -3.39
CA SER A 100 45.50 21.64 -2.04
C SER A 100 44.28 20.71 -2.07
N PHE A 101 43.51 20.71 -3.15
CA PHE A 101 42.29 19.93 -3.30
C PHE A 101 42.11 19.41 -4.74
N THR A 102 41.77 18.13 -4.87
CA THR A 102 41.47 17.50 -6.15
C THR A 102 40.14 16.74 -6.11
N VAL A 103 39.44 16.75 -7.24
CA VAL A 103 38.30 15.87 -7.49
C VAL A 103 38.66 14.95 -8.64
N GLU A 104 38.54 13.65 -8.42
CA GLU A 104 38.75 12.63 -9.44
C GLU A 104 37.40 12.03 -9.84
N ALA A 105 37.08 12.07 -11.13
CA ALA A 105 35.95 11.39 -11.71
C ALA A 105 36.43 10.17 -12.50
N GLU A 106 35.84 9.01 -12.20
CA GLU A 106 36.20 7.70 -12.75
C GLU A 106 34.95 7.02 -13.29
N LEU A 107 35.01 6.54 -14.53
CA LEU A 107 34.01 5.63 -15.09
C LEU A 107 34.43 4.20 -14.78
N GLN A 108 33.47 3.37 -14.37
CA GLN A 108 33.69 1.93 -14.15
C GLN A 108 32.71 1.12 -14.98
N GLY A 109 33.23 0.51 -16.04
CA GLY A 109 32.44 -0.32 -16.94
C GLY A 109 31.42 0.52 -17.70
N ASP A 110 30.21 -0.02 -17.85
CA ASP A 110 29.16 0.59 -18.66
C ASP A 110 28.08 1.32 -17.84
N SER A 111 28.20 1.42 -16.51
CA SER A 111 27.06 1.79 -15.65
C SER A 111 27.39 2.62 -14.42
N ILE A 112 28.67 2.86 -14.11
CA ILE A 112 29.06 3.53 -12.86
C ILE A 112 29.95 4.75 -13.15
N LEU A 113 29.61 5.86 -12.51
CA LEU A 113 30.46 7.07 -12.40
C LEU A 113 30.76 7.31 -10.92
N ILE A 114 32.02 7.52 -10.56
CA ILE A 114 32.44 7.77 -9.19
C ILE A 114 33.20 9.09 -9.13
N PHE A 115 32.82 9.96 -8.19
CA PHE A 115 33.57 11.13 -7.77
C PHE A 115 34.28 10.86 -6.43
N LYS A 116 35.60 10.96 -6.43
CA LYS A 116 36.46 10.85 -5.25
C LYS A 116 37.14 12.19 -4.97
N THR A 117 37.46 12.42 -3.72
CA THR A 117 38.08 13.66 -3.25
C THR A 117 39.50 13.36 -2.77
N GLY A 118 40.43 14.28 -3.02
CA GLY A 118 41.84 14.13 -2.66
C GLY A 118 42.51 15.47 -2.33
N GLY A 119 43.77 15.39 -1.94
CA GLY A 119 44.58 16.55 -1.53
C GLY A 119 44.69 16.71 -0.01
N ASN A 120 45.23 17.86 0.41
CA ASN A 120 45.53 18.19 1.81
C ASN A 120 44.45 19.07 2.47
N PHE A 121 43.43 19.49 1.72
CA PHE A 121 42.29 20.23 2.25
C PHE A 121 41.44 19.34 3.18
N SER A 122 40.96 19.88 4.30
CA SER A 122 40.04 19.18 5.20
C SER A 122 38.75 19.97 5.35
N GLY A 123 37.64 19.41 4.90
CA GLY A 123 36.32 20.02 5.01
C GLY A 123 35.26 19.31 4.17
N ALA A 124 34.03 19.84 4.24
CA ALA A 124 32.90 19.33 3.46
C ALA A 124 32.97 19.80 2.00
N ILE A 125 32.67 18.86 1.10
CA ILE A 125 32.67 19.05 -0.35
C ILE A 125 31.27 18.68 -0.84
N CYS A 126 30.72 19.49 -1.74
CA CYS A 126 29.41 19.29 -2.32
C CYS A 126 29.51 19.09 -3.83
N LEU A 127 28.93 18.02 -4.36
CA LEU A 127 28.64 17.82 -5.78
C LEU A 127 27.17 18.13 -6.03
N SER A 128 26.88 18.93 -7.05
CA SER A 128 25.53 19.11 -7.57
C SER A 128 25.46 18.84 -9.07
N ALA A 129 24.47 18.09 -9.54
CA ALA A 129 24.21 17.87 -10.97
C ALA A 129 22.69 17.76 -11.22
N ARG A 130 22.22 17.86 -12.46
CA ARG A 130 20.80 17.66 -12.80
C ARG A 130 20.62 16.48 -13.72
N ALA A 131 19.56 15.69 -13.54
CA ALA A 131 19.20 14.62 -14.45
C ALA A 131 18.14 15.11 -15.46
N PRO A 132 18.48 15.37 -16.74
CA PRO A 132 17.53 15.82 -17.75
C PRO A 132 16.75 14.63 -18.31
N LEU A 133 15.92 14.03 -17.44
CA LEU A 133 15.07 12.90 -17.75
C LEU A 133 13.67 13.34 -18.19
N SER A 134 12.80 12.38 -18.48
CA SER A 134 11.44 12.66 -18.90
C SER A 134 10.59 13.36 -17.82
N ASP A 135 9.46 13.94 -18.22
CA ASP A 135 8.49 14.53 -17.32
C ASP A 135 7.75 13.51 -16.44
N ARG A 136 7.87 12.21 -16.77
CA ARG A 136 7.36 11.05 -16.02
C ARG A 136 8.38 10.48 -15.03
N THR A 137 9.59 11.03 -14.94
CA THR A 137 10.56 10.58 -13.93
C THR A 137 9.99 10.71 -12.53
N MET A 138 10.22 9.68 -11.72
CA MET A 138 9.66 9.53 -10.39
C MET A 138 10.73 9.14 -9.37
N ALA A 139 10.46 9.45 -8.11
CA ALA A 139 11.18 8.89 -6.97
C ALA A 139 11.04 7.37 -6.96
N ALA A 140 12.09 6.65 -6.54
CA ALA A 140 12.08 5.20 -6.52
C ALA A 140 12.79 4.61 -5.29
N VAL A 141 12.26 3.53 -4.75
CA VAL A 141 12.99 2.57 -3.92
C VAL A 141 13.11 1.30 -4.76
N LEU A 142 14.34 0.97 -5.14
CA LEU A 142 14.62 -0.14 -6.04
C LEU A 142 14.67 -1.47 -5.28
N MET A 143 14.60 -2.59 -6.00
CA MET A 143 14.60 -3.93 -5.42
C MET A 143 15.83 -4.21 -4.53
N ASN A 144 16.99 -3.66 -4.87
CA ASN A 144 18.21 -3.77 -4.06
C ASN A 144 18.18 -2.91 -2.79
N GLU A 145 17.18 -2.04 -2.64
CA GLU A 145 16.97 -1.16 -1.48
C GLU A 145 15.85 -1.68 -0.57
N LYS A 146 15.16 -2.77 -0.94
CA LYS A 146 14.01 -3.34 -0.19
C LYS A 146 14.30 -3.51 1.31
N ALA A 147 15.52 -3.93 1.69
CA ALA A 147 15.86 -4.15 3.09
C ALA A 147 15.79 -2.89 3.97
N ASN A 148 15.79 -1.70 3.35
CA ASN A 148 15.79 -0.40 4.02
C ASN A 148 14.44 0.32 3.90
N ASP A 149 13.40 -0.33 3.36
CA ASP A 149 12.09 0.28 3.15
C ASP A 149 11.25 0.37 4.44
N ASN A 150 11.73 -0.18 5.56
CA ASN A 150 11.07 -0.20 6.86
C ASN A 150 9.61 -0.72 6.85
N ASN A 151 9.27 -1.57 5.87
CA ASN A 151 7.92 -2.03 5.58
C ASN A 151 6.89 -0.88 5.43
N ILE A 152 7.30 0.28 4.90
CA ILE A 152 6.38 1.35 4.49
C ILE A 152 6.12 1.28 2.99
N LEU A 153 4.85 1.42 2.62
CA LEU A 153 4.45 1.53 1.22
C LEU A 153 4.25 3.00 0.90
N VAL A 154 5.03 3.53 -0.05
CA VAL A 154 5.03 4.95 -0.37
C VAL A 154 4.44 5.21 -1.76
N GLN A 155 3.54 6.18 -1.82
CA GLN A 155 2.88 6.71 -3.01
C GLN A 155 3.10 8.21 -3.07
N THR A 156 3.09 8.78 -4.27
CA THR A 156 3.09 10.23 -4.47
C THR A 156 1.87 10.68 -5.26
N LEU A 157 1.28 11.80 -4.88
CA LEU A 157 0.26 12.51 -5.65
C LEU A 157 0.79 13.90 -5.99
N GLY A 158 0.86 14.19 -7.29
CA GLY A 158 1.62 15.34 -7.78
C GLY A 158 3.12 15.02 -7.86
N LYS A 159 3.91 16.02 -8.25
CA LYS A 159 5.36 15.84 -8.41
C LYS A 159 6.03 15.97 -7.05
N ASN A 160 6.69 14.90 -6.60
CA ASN A 160 7.21 14.80 -5.25
C ASN A 160 8.52 13.99 -5.22
N ASP A 161 9.40 14.35 -4.29
CA ASP A 161 10.54 13.57 -3.84
C ASP A 161 10.34 13.08 -2.40
N LEU A 162 11.28 12.27 -1.92
CA LEU A 162 11.38 11.89 -0.52
C LEU A 162 12.62 12.58 0.09
N PRO A 163 12.57 13.05 1.35
CA PRO A 163 13.78 13.41 2.08
C PRO A 163 14.82 12.30 2.00
N GLY A 164 16.03 12.62 1.53
CA GLY A 164 17.10 11.64 1.36
C GLY A 164 16.94 10.66 0.18
N GLN A 165 16.06 10.95 -0.79
CA GLN A 165 15.78 10.09 -1.95
C GLN A 165 17.06 9.66 -2.70
N LYS A 166 17.36 8.36 -2.71
CA LYS A 166 18.59 7.82 -3.31
C LYS A 166 18.47 7.45 -4.78
N SER A 167 17.28 7.01 -5.18
CA SER A 167 17.05 6.51 -6.53
C SER A 167 15.91 7.25 -7.24
N ILE A 168 16.05 7.45 -8.54
CA ILE A 168 14.97 7.93 -9.43
C ILE A 168 14.81 6.96 -10.58
N PHE A 169 13.62 6.93 -11.18
CA PHE A 169 13.28 6.04 -12.29
C PHE A 169 12.58 6.82 -13.41
N ASP A 170 13.02 6.63 -14.65
CA ASP A 170 12.36 7.13 -15.86
C ASP A 170 11.64 5.98 -16.58
N PRO A 171 10.28 5.94 -16.52
CA PRO A 171 9.49 4.89 -17.15
C PRO A 171 9.64 4.82 -18.68
N TYR A 172 9.88 5.95 -19.36
CA TYR A 172 10.00 5.94 -20.83
C TYR A 172 11.31 5.32 -21.29
N LYS A 173 12.36 5.48 -20.49
CA LYS A 173 13.69 4.89 -20.76
C LYS A 173 13.87 3.51 -20.13
N ASP A 174 12.99 3.10 -19.22
CA ASP A 174 13.22 1.97 -18.31
C ASP A 174 14.58 2.08 -17.60
N LEU A 175 14.90 3.28 -17.11
CA LEU A 175 16.21 3.63 -16.55
C LEU A 175 16.07 4.09 -15.11
N ALA A 176 16.74 3.39 -14.18
CA ALA A 176 16.93 3.88 -12.83
C ALA A 176 18.33 4.49 -12.63
N ILE A 177 18.40 5.58 -11.86
CA ILE A 177 19.66 6.20 -11.44
C ILE A 177 19.72 6.18 -9.92
N GLN A 178 20.71 5.47 -9.38
CA GLN A 178 20.92 5.30 -7.93
C GLN A 178 22.17 6.04 -7.47
N LEU A 179 22.08 6.66 -6.30
CA LEU A 179 23.16 7.40 -5.65
C LEU A 179 23.68 6.67 -4.43
N GLU A 180 24.99 6.65 -4.28
CA GLU A 180 25.69 6.23 -3.06
C GLU A 180 26.73 7.29 -2.69
N SER A 181 27.02 7.45 -1.41
CA SER A 181 28.06 8.34 -0.90
C SER A 181 28.51 7.86 0.47
N ASP A 182 29.76 8.11 0.83
CA ASP A 182 30.26 7.90 2.20
C ASP A 182 29.72 8.97 3.18
N GLY A 183 29.18 10.08 2.64
CA GLY A 183 28.45 11.11 3.38
C GLY A 183 26.96 11.06 3.08
N THR A 184 26.41 12.16 2.55
CA THR A 184 25.02 12.24 2.09
C THR A 184 24.94 12.37 0.58
N ALA A 185 23.88 11.81 -0.02
CA ALA A 185 23.55 12.00 -1.43
C ALA A 185 22.04 11.87 -1.60
N GLU A 186 21.42 12.78 -2.33
CA GLU A 186 19.97 12.75 -2.55
C GLU A 186 19.60 13.38 -3.89
N TRP A 187 18.41 13.03 -4.36
CA TRP A 187 17.71 13.68 -5.45
C TRP A 187 16.67 14.66 -4.90
N ASP A 188 16.67 15.87 -5.44
CA ASP A 188 15.68 16.90 -5.17
C ASP A 188 14.86 17.18 -6.43
N PHE A 189 13.56 16.89 -6.37
CA PHE A 189 12.66 17.06 -7.51
C PHE A 189 12.49 18.55 -7.88
N PHE A 190 12.37 19.45 -6.89
CA PHE A 190 12.02 20.85 -7.10
C PHE A 190 13.09 21.62 -7.88
N TYR A 191 14.33 21.14 -7.84
CA TYR A 191 15.43 21.65 -8.66
C TYR A 191 15.69 20.82 -9.92
N GLN A 192 14.62 20.26 -10.51
CA GLN A 192 14.65 19.44 -11.73
C GLN A 192 15.45 18.15 -11.57
N TRP A 193 15.11 17.35 -10.55
CA TRP A 193 15.88 16.17 -10.16
C TRP A 193 17.36 16.51 -10.02
N GLN A 194 17.66 17.45 -9.13
CA GLN A 194 19.03 17.82 -8.78
C GLN A 194 19.61 16.77 -7.86
N LEU A 195 20.70 16.14 -8.29
CA LEU A 195 21.61 15.43 -7.41
C LEU A 195 22.29 16.44 -6.49
N LYS A 196 22.27 16.18 -5.20
CA LYS A 196 23.12 16.85 -4.20
C LYS A 196 23.84 15.80 -3.37
N ALA A 197 25.16 15.78 -3.40
CA ALA A 197 25.98 14.92 -2.56
C ALA A 197 26.96 15.73 -1.73
N ILE A 198 27.15 15.37 -0.46
CA ILE A 198 28.07 16.02 0.47
C ILE A 198 28.92 14.97 1.18
N ALA A 199 30.24 15.10 1.12
CA ALA A 199 31.17 14.24 1.85
C ALA A 199 32.38 15.03 2.36
N GLN A 200 33.15 14.44 3.29
CA GLN A 200 34.42 15.01 3.75
C GLN A 200 35.56 14.67 2.79
N THR A 201 36.64 15.46 2.79
CA THR A 201 37.83 15.12 2.00
C THR A 201 38.38 13.74 2.36
N GLY A 202 38.79 12.97 1.35
CA GLY A 202 39.30 11.60 1.51
C GLY A 202 38.21 10.53 1.48
N GLN A 203 36.94 10.94 1.47
CA GLN A 203 35.79 10.06 1.27
C GLN A 203 35.35 10.03 -0.20
N THR A 204 34.59 9.00 -0.56
CA THR A 204 33.87 8.95 -1.83
C THR A 204 32.72 9.96 -1.80
N LEU A 205 32.81 10.99 -2.64
CA LEU A 205 31.81 12.07 -2.67
C LEU A 205 30.47 11.57 -3.20
N CYS A 206 30.49 10.87 -4.33
CA CYS A 206 29.29 10.29 -4.91
C CYS A 206 29.65 9.16 -5.87
N ARG A 207 28.95 8.04 -5.78
CA ARG A 207 28.86 7.02 -6.81
C ARG A 207 27.46 7.09 -7.42
N ILE A 208 27.41 7.18 -8.73
CA ILE A 208 26.18 7.25 -9.53
C ILE A 208 26.11 5.98 -10.35
N LYS A 209 25.05 5.20 -10.17
CA LYS A 209 24.83 3.92 -10.82
C LYS A 209 23.63 3.99 -11.74
N LEU A 210 23.84 3.62 -13.00
CA LEU A 210 22.81 3.52 -14.04
C LEU A 210 22.34 2.09 -14.16
N ILE A 211 21.05 1.87 -13.96
CA ILE A 211 20.41 0.55 -14.06
C ILE A 211 19.41 0.62 -15.22
N ARG A 212 19.90 0.29 -16.41
CA ARG A 212 19.09 0.22 -17.64
C ARG A 212 18.17 -0.97 -17.60
N ASN A 213 17.07 -0.88 -18.36
CA ASN A 213 16.07 -1.93 -18.49
C ASN A 213 15.62 -2.45 -17.11
N TYR A 214 15.39 -1.56 -16.15
CA TYR A 214 15.14 -1.98 -14.76
C TYR A 214 13.95 -2.96 -14.67
N TYR A 215 12.81 -2.65 -15.28
CA TYR A 215 11.65 -3.54 -15.29
C TYR A 215 11.90 -4.80 -16.11
N ARG A 216 12.55 -4.70 -17.27
CA ARG A 216 12.81 -5.87 -18.13
C ARG A 216 13.82 -6.83 -17.50
N ASP A 217 14.98 -6.33 -17.08
CA ASP A 217 16.14 -7.13 -16.69
C ASP A 217 16.19 -7.41 -15.17
N ARG A 218 15.74 -6.47 -14.33
CA ARG A 218 15.74 -6.67 -12.86
C ARG A 218 14.45 -7.25 -12.33
N LEU A 219 13.31 -6.86 -12.90
CA LEU A 219 11.99 -7.37 -12.47
C LEU A 219 11.46 -8.49 -13.37
N GLY A 220 12.12 -8.79 -14.50
CA GLY A 220 11.77 -9.91 -15.38
C GLY A 220 10.54 -9.67 -16.25
N ILE A 221 10.19 -8.41 -16.54
CA ILE A 221 9.00 -8.05 -17.30
C ILE A 221 9.38 -7.83 -18.77
N THR A 222 9.44 -8.92 -19.54
CA THR A 222 9.94 -8.93 -20.93
C THR A 222 9.32 -7.85 -21.82
N TYR A 223 7.99 -7.65 -21.72
CA TYR A 223 7.24 -6.72 -22.55
C TYR A 223 6.97 -5.37 -21.88
N TYR A 224 7.81 -4.96 -20.92
CA TYR A 224 7.63 -3.67 -20.25
C TYR A 224 7.51 -2.52 -21.27
N ALA A 225 6.49 -1.71 -21.05
CA ALA A 225 6.29 -0.42 -21.67
C ALA A 225 5.61 0.50 -20.63
N PRO A 226 5.87 1.81 -20.66
CA PRO A 226 5.19 2.75 -19.79
C PRO A 226 3.69 2.80 -20.10
N VAL A 227 2.88 3.06 -19.06
CA VAL A 227 1.43 3.15 -19.20
C VAL A 227 1.03 4.20 -20.24
N LYS A 228 0.19 3.79 -21.19
CA LYS A 228 -0.40 4.67 -22.20
C LYS A 228 -1.76 5.16 -21.73
N LYS A 229 -1.85 6.44 -21.37
CA LYS A 229 -3.15 7.09 -21.12
C LYS A 229 -3.90 7.23 -22.43
N ARG A 230 -5.18 6.86 -22.46
CA ARG A 230 -5.99 6.79 -23.69
C ARG A 230 -7.34 7.45 -23.47
N SER A 231 -7.73 8.32 -24.42
CA SER A 231 -9.03 9.02 -24.44
C SER A 231 -9.37 9.67 -23.10
N TYR A 232 -10.56 9.48 -22.55
CA TYR A 232 -10.98 10.01 -21.26
C TYR A 232 -10.49 9.19 -20.06
N PHE A 233 -9.91 7.99 -20.25
CA PHE A 233 -9.34 7.17 -19.17
C PHE A 233 -7.93 7.62 -18.77
N GLN A 234 -7.86 8.85 -18.24
CA GLN A 234 -6.62 9.52 -17.82
C GLN A 234 -6.09 9.05 -16.44
N LYS A 235 -6.93 8.32 -15.69
CA LYS A 235 -6.65 7.70 -14.40
C LYS A 235 -7.29 6.31 -14.32
N ALA A 236 -6.94 5.55 -13.30
CA ALA A 236 -7.55 4.24 -13.06
C ALA A 236 -9.08 4.39 -12.90
N PRO A 237 -9.90 3.55 -13.57
CA PRO A 237 -11.35 3.72 -13.55
C PRO A 237 -12.01 3.33 -12.22
N ALA A 238 -13.19 3.90 -11.97
CA ALA A 238 -14.14 3.40 -10.98
C ALA A 238 -15.22 2.57 -11.66
N LEU A 239 -15.59 1.43 -11.06
CA LEU A 239 -16.47 0.42 -11.65
C LEU A 239 -17.50 -0.09 -10.65
N ALA A 240 -18.72 -0.26 -11.15
CA ALA A 240 -19.77 -1.08 -10.58
C ALA A 240 -19.86 -2.37 -11.42
N MET A 241 -19.39 -3.49 -10.89
CA MET A 241 -19.32 -4.79 -11.57
C MET A 241 -20.39 -5.75 -11.03
N THR A 242 -20.99 -6.56 -11.91
CA THR A 242 -22.16 -7.39 -11.60
C THR A 242 -21.85 -8.88 -11.41
N TRP A 243 -20.63 -9.23 -11.00
CA TRP A 243 -20.19 -10.63 -10.90
C TRP A 243 -20.80 -11.37 -9.70
N VAL A 244 -20.90 -10.72 -8.54
CA VAL A 244 -21.46 -11.29 -7.30
C VAL A 244 -22.83 -10.68 -6.95
N GLY A 245 -23.01 -9.39 -7.24
CA GLY A 245 -24.11 -8.58 -6.72
C GLY A 245 -25.52 -8.85 -7.27
N ILE A 246 -25.64 -9.53 -8.41
CA ILE A 246 -26.93 -9.73 -9.09
C ILE A 246 -27.55 -11.08 -8.75
N GLU A 247 -28.84 -11.06 -8.38
CA GLU A 247 -29.60 -12.23 -7.98
C GLU A 247 -29.62 -13.31 -9.09
N GLY A 248 -29.56 -14.59 -8.70
CA GLY A 248 -29.88 -15.71 -9.61
C GLY A 248 -28.76 -16.27 -10.48
N LYS A 249 -27.51 -15.81 -10.34
CA LYS A 249 -26.35 -16.29 -11.13
C LYS A 249 -26.17 -17.82 -11.18
N PHE A 250 -26.37 -18.50 -10.06
CA PHE A 250 -26.03 -19.93 -9.94
C PHE A 250 -27.23 -20.89 -10.04
N ASN A 251 -28.46 -20.41 -10.33
CA ASN A 251 -29.64 -21.23 -10.05
C ASN A 251 -30.81 -21.19 -11.06
N ARG A 252 -30.58 -20.95 -12.36
CA ARG A 252 -31.65 -20.97 -13.39
C ARG A 252 -31.20 -21.44 -14.79
N PRO A 253 -32.14 -21.88 -15.65
CA PRO A 253 -31.89 -22.23 -17.05
C PRO A 253 -31.78 -21.03 -18.03
N ASP A 254 -31.91 -19.78 -17.55
CA ASP A 254 -31.87 -18.53 -18.33
C ASP A 254 -30.74 -17.59 -17.84
N PHE A 255 -30.45 -16.51 -18.58
CA PHE A 255 -29.43 -15.51 -18.25
C PHE A 255 -29.74 -14.66 -16.98
N SER A 256 -28.71 -14.18 -16.27
CA SER A 256 -28.83 -13.39 -15.03
C SER A 256 -28.76 -11.87 -15.22
N GLN A 257 -28.23 -11.38 -16.34
CA GLN A 257 -28.13 -9.93 -16.60
C GLN A 257 -29.45 -9.33 -17.11
N ARG A 258 -30.50 -9.37 -16.29
CA ARG A 258 -31.86 -8.93 -16.68
C ARG A 258 -32.14 -7.46 -16.36
N LYS A 259 -32.82 -6.76 -17.27
CA LYS A 259 -33.18 -5.32 -17.14
C LYS A 259 -33.87 -5.00 -15.81
N GLU A 260 -34.82 -5.84 -15.36
CA GLU A 260 -35.54 -5.65 -14.09
C GLU A 260 -34.67 -5.73 -12.84
N TRP A 261 -33.50 -6.35 -12.93
CA TRP A 261 -32.53 -6.45 -11.85
C TRP A 261 -31.40 -5.42 -11.96
N LEU A 262 -31.02 -5.09 -13.18
CA LEU A 262 -29.97 -4.13 -13.48
C LEU A 262 -30.40 -2.69 -13.26
N TYR A 263 -31.57 -2.28 -13.79
CA TYR A 263 -31.96 -0.87 -13.84
C TYR A 263 -32.02 -0.19 -12.46
N PRO A 264 -32.57 -0.82 -11.40
CA PRO A 264 -32.55 -0.22 -10.07
C PRO A 264 -31.13 0.01 -9.53
N ASN A 265 -30.20 -0.91 -9.82
CA ASN A 265 -28.80 -0.79 -9.41
C ASN A 265 -28.06 0.29 -10.21
N ILE A 266 -28.32 0.37 -11.52
CA ILE A 266 -27.78 1.42 -12.39
C ILE A 266 -28.24 2.81 -11.91
N ASP A 267 -29.53 2.95 -11.61
CA ASP A 267 -30.10 4.20 -11.09
C ASP A 267 -29.45 4.58 -9.76
N TRP A 268 -29.33 3.61 -8.85
CA TRP A 268 -28.70 3.84 -7.55
C TRP A 268 -27.24 4.29 -7.67
N VAL A 269 -26.44 3.62 -8.52
CA VAL A 269 -25.03 3.97 -8.74
C VAL A 269 -24.89 5.38 -9.33
N ALA A 270 -25.74 5.71 -10.31
CA ALA A 270 -25.77 7.03 -10.92
C ALA A 270 -26.16 8.14 -9.93
N GLU A 271 -27.11 7.86 -9.03
CA GLU A 271 -27.56 8.85 -8.04
C GLU A 271 -26.55 9.02 -6.88
N HIS A 272 -25.97 7.92 -6.37
CA HIS A 272 -25.25 7.93 -5.10
C HIS A 272 -23.73 7.95 -5.23
N LEU A 273 -23.16 7.43 -6.33
CA LEU A 273 -21.71 7.29 -6.51
C LEU A 273 -21.16 8.19 -7.61
N LEU A 274 -21.87 8.33 -8.74
CA LEU A 274 -21.39 9.13 -9.87
C LEU A 274 -21.04 10.58 -9.49
N PRO A 275 -21.81 11.31 -8.65
CA PRO A 275 -21.45 12.66 -8.24
C PRO A 275 -20.10 12.75 -7.53
N TYR A 276 -19.69 11.66 -6.86
CA TYR A 276 -18.44 11.62 -6.10
C TYR A 276 -17.25 11.17 -6.95
N ALA A 277 -17.49 10.28 -7.93
CA ALA A 277 -16.45 9.73 -8.80
C ALA A 277 -16.16 10.59 -10.04
N GLY A 278 -17.14 11.39 -10.49
CA GLY A 278 -17.12 12.11 -11.76
C GLY A 278 -17.40 11.20 -12.97
N GLU A 279 -16.82 10.01 -13.00
CA GLU A 279 -17.00 9.00 -14.04
C GLU A 279 -17.05 7.60 -13.41
N ILE A 280 -18.04 6.78 -13.80
CA ILE A 280 -18.17 5.39 -13.36
C ILE A 280 -18.56 4.50 -14.53
N ILE A 281 -17.90 3.34 -14.63
CA ILE A 281 -18.32 2.25 -15.51
C ILE A 281 -19.33 1.38 -14.79
N PHE A 282 -20.46 1.09 -15.44
CA PHE A 282 -21.33 0.01 -15.03
C PHE A 282 -21.05 -1.21 -15.92
N GLN A 283 -20.37 -2.21 -15.35
CA GLN A 283 -19.88 -3.38 -16.06
C GLN A 283 -20.83 -4.57 -15.88
N LEU A 284 -21.38 -5.06 -16.99
CA LEU A 284 -22.01 -6.38 -17.05
C LEU A 284 -20.92 -7.44 -17.01
N ASP A 285 -20.96 -8.33 -16.02
CA ASP A 285 -20.16 -9.55 -16.02
C ASP A 285 -20.87 -10.66 -16.83
N ASP A 286 -20.41 -11.92 -16.79
CA ASP A 286 -20.95 -12.99 -17.64
C ASP A 286 -22.46 -13.28 -17.46
N ASN A 287 -22.96 -14.26 -18.22
CA ASN A 287 -24.35 -14.72 -18.18
C ASN A 287 -25.39 -13.67 -18.65
N TYR A 288 -25.15 -13.07 -19.83
CA TYR A 288 -26.04 -12.18 -20.59
C TYR A 288 -26.53 -12.83 -21.90
N PRO A 289 -27.63 -12.36 -22.52
CA PRO A 289 -28.19 -12.96 -23.73
C PRO A 289 -27.41 -12.53 -24.97
N ILE A 290 -26.32 -13.25 -25.26
CA ILE A 290 -25.41 -12.96 -26.39
C ILE A 290 -26.12 -12.92 -27.76
N ASP A 291 -27.17 -13.71 -27.96
CA ASP A 291 -27.88 -13.80 -29.25
C ASP A 291 -28.97 -12.73 -29.43
N ASP A 292 -29.09 -11.76 -28.50
CA ASP A 292 -30.04 -10.64 -28.60
C ASP A 292 -29.31 -9.27 -28.59
N PRO A 293 -28.76 -8.83 -29.73
CA PRO A 293 -28.05 -7.55 -29.83
C PRO A 293 -28.88 -6.34 -29.42
N GLN A 294 -30.19 -6.35 -29.69
CA GLN A 294 -31.06 -5.24 -29.31
C GLN A 294 -31.23 -5.19 -27.79
N TYR A 295 -31.38 -6.33 -27.12
CA TYR A 295 -31.43 -6.37 -25.66
C TYR A 295 -30.14 -5.85 -25.02
N MET A 296 -28.98 -6.25 -25.57
CA MET A 296 -27.68 -5.80 -25.08
C MET A 296 -27.48 -4.29 -25.30
N ARG A 297 -27.93 -3.76 -26.43
CA ARG A 297 -27.94 -2.32 -26.72
C ARG A 297 -28.87 -1.53 -25.81
N ASP A 298 -30.07 -2.04 -25.54
CA ASP A 298 -31.02 -1.38 -24.64
C ASP A 298 -30.43 -1.20 -23.24
N ILE A 299 -29.59 -2.12 -22.77
CA ILE A 299 -28.90 -1.99 -21.49
C ILE A 299 -27.80 -0.92 -21.56
N SER A 300 -26.93 -0.94 -22.58
CA SER A 300 -25.85 0.04 -22.70
C SER A 300 -26.37 1.47 -22.91
N ASP A 301 -27.43 1.64 -23.70
CA ASP A 301 -28.11 2.91 -23.91
C ASP A 301 -28.79 3.39 -22.62
N TYR A 302 -29.33 2.48 -21.79
CA TYR A 302 -29.87 2.83 -20.47
C TYR A 302 -28.76 3.30 -19.51
N ILE A 303 -27.65 2.55 -19.40
CA ILE A 303 -26.48 2.94 -18.60
C ILE A 303 -26.02 4.35 -19.00
N ARG A 304 -25.89 4.60 -20.30
CA ARG A 304 -25.47 5.89 -20.85
C ARG A 304 -26.48 7.02 -20.56
N SER A 305 -27.78 6.72 -20.61
CA SER A 305 -28.84 7.69 -20.26
C SER A 305 -28.75 8.19 -18.82
N LYS A 306 -28.06 7.45 -17.93
CA LYS A 306 -27.81 7.81 -16.54
C LYS A 306 -26.45 8.48 -16.31
N GLY A 307 -25.71 8.78 -17.38
CA GLY A 307 -24.39 9.41 -17.30
C GLY A 307 -23.26 8.44 -16.95
N LEU A 308 -23.52 7.13 -16.93
CA LEU A 308 -22.53 6.09 -16.68
C LEU A 308 -21.93 5.57 -18.00
N ILE A 309 -20.78 4.89 -17.90
CA ILE A 309 -20.09 4.28 -19.05
C ILE A 309 -20.46 2.78 -19.12
N PRO A 310 -20.98 2.27 -20.25
CA PRO A 310 -21.31 0.85 -20.37
C PRO A 310 -20.04 -0.01 -20.51
N GLY A 311 -19.89 -0.98 -19.60
CA GLY A 311 -18.82 -1.98 -19.62
C GLY A 311 -19.33 -3.40 -19.76
N ILE A 312 -18.52 -4.29 -20.32
CA ILE A 312 -18.87 -5.70 -20.54
C ILE A 312 -17.68 -6.63 -20.33
N TRP A 313 -17.95 -7.80 -19.76
CA TRP A 313 -17.04 -8.92 -19.66
C TRP A 313 -17.12 -9.82 -20.89
N LEU A 314 -15.99 -10.29 -21.41
CA LEU A 314 -15.86 -11.19 -22.57
C LEU A 314 -14.75 -12.22 -22.36
N ALA A 315 -14.92 -13.42 -22.93
CA ALA A 315 -13.85 -14.41 -23.13
C ALA A 315 -13.63 -14.69 -24.63
N PRO A 316 -13.11 -13.72 -25.40
CA PRO A 316 -13.20 -13.72 -26.86
C PRO A 316 -12.45 -14.87 -27.54
N PHE A 317 -11.45 -15.47 -26.89
CA PHE A 317 -10.73 -16.61 -27.44
C PHE A 317 -11.54 -17.91 -27.44
N GLY A 318 -12.60 -18.01 -26.63
CA GLY A 318 -13.47 -19.18 -26.53
C GLY A 318 -14.93 -18.87 -26.88
N VAL A 319 -15.20 -17.79 -27.63
CA VAL A 319 -16.55 -17.24 -27.81
C VAL A 319 -17.33 -17.85 -28.99
N ALA A 320 -16.79 -18.85 -29.67
CA ALA A 320 -17.45 -19.42 -30.85
C ALA A 320 -18.50 -20.49 -30.49
N PRO A 321 -19.65 -20.51 -31.17
CA PRO A 321 -20.64 -21.57 -31.05
C PRO A 321 -20.03 -22.97 -31.20
N TYR A 322 -20.62 -23.93 -30.51
CA TYR A 322 -20.34 -25.34 -30.69
C TYR A 322 -20.60 -25.77 -32.14
N LYS A 323 -21.64 -25.22 -32.77
CA LYS A 323 -21.92 -25.47 -34.19
C LYS A 323 -20.79 -25.02 -35.12
N GLU A 324 -20.18 -23.87 -34.83
CA GLU A 324 -19.02 -23.38 -35.59
C GLU A 324 -17.79 -24.23 -35.28
N THR A 325 -17.66 -24.71 -34.04
CA THR A 325 -16.63 -25.69 -33.66
C THR A 325 -16.74 -27.00 -34.43
N GLU A 326 -17.95 -27.52 -34.63
CA GLU A 326 -18.20 -28.74 -35.41
C GLU A 326 -18.01 -28.51 -36.92
N SER A 327 -18.43 -27.35 -37.43
CA SER A 327 -18.41 -27.05 -38.87
C SER A 327 -17.04 -26.60 -39.37
N HIS A 328 -16.25 -25.96 -38.50
CA HIS A 328 -14.97 -25.35 -38.79
C HIS A 328 -13.90 -25.71 -37.74
N PRO A 329 -13.58 -27.01 -37.52
CA PRO A 329 -12.57 -27.40 -36.54
C PRO A 329 -11.20 -26.75 -36.81
N GLU A 330 -10.89 -26.42 -38.06
CA GLU A 330 -9.66 -25.71 -38.46
C GLU A 330 -9.56 -24.26 -37.94
N TRP A 331 -10.65 -23.69 -37.42
CA TRP A 331 -10.64 -22.36 -36.80
C TRP A 331 -10.07 -22.36 -35.38
N PHE A 332 -9.85 -23.54 -34.80
CA PHE A 332 -9.45 -23.70 -33.40
C PHE A 332 -8.02 -24.25 -33.30
N ILE A 333 -7.40 -24.12 -32.12
CA ILE A 333 -6.06 -24.64 -31.87
C ILE A 333 -6.07 -26.13 -31.53
N HIS A 334 -5.01 -26.83 -31.91
CA HIS A 334 -4.92 -28.29 -31.82
C HIS A 334 -3.80 -28.77 -30.90
N ASN A 335 -4.05 -29.87 -30.21
CA ASN A 335 -3.03 -30.70 -29.58
C ASN A 335 -2.16 -31.41 -30.65
N PRO A 336 -0.98 -31.93 -30.27
CA PRO A 336 -0.15 -32.72 -31.17
C PRO A 336 -0.83 -33.98 -31.76
N ASP A 337 -1.85 -34.52 -31.10
CA ASP A 337 -2.64 -35.66 -31.59
C ASP A 337 -3.78 -35.28 -32.55
N GLY A 338 -3.93 -33.97 -32.83
CA GLY A 338 -4.98 -33.43 -33.70
C GLY A 338 -6.31 -33.15 -33.00
N SER A 339 -6.43 -33.37 -31.68
CA SER A 339 -7.64 -33.01 -30.93
C SER A 339 -7.71 -31.49 -30.65
N LEU A 340 -8.93 -30.94 -30.58
CA LEU A 340 -9.15 -29.54 -30.22
C LEU A 340 -8.78 -29.28 -28.76
N ILE A 341 -8.15 -28.14 -28.49
CA ILE A 341 -7.89 -27.71 -27.10
C ILE A 341 -9.04 -26.84 -26.61
N THR A 342 -9.58 -27.18 -25.44
CA THR A 342 -10.60 -26.38 -24.74
C THR A 342 -10.05 -25.71 -23.50
N THR A 343 -10.62 -24.56 -23.13
CA THR A 343 -10.34 -23.87 -21.88
C THR A 343 -11.50 -22.95 -21.49
N PHE A 344 -11.36 -22.24 -20.37
CA PHE A 344 -12.38 -21.36 -19.82
C PHE A 344 -12.89 -20.33 -20.84
N SER A 345 -14.23 -20.22 -20.94
CA SER A 345 -14.96 -19.28 -21.81
C SER A 345 -16.17 -18.61 -21.13
N GLY A 346 -16.39 -18.86 -19.83
CA GLY A 346 -17.56 -18.40 -19.06
C GLY A 346 -18.92 -18.90 -19.59
N LEU A 347 -20.01 -18.33 -19.08
CA LEU A 347 -21.39 -18.78 -19.36
C LEU A 347 -22.09 -18.08 -20.55
N SER A 348 -21.32 -17.43 -21.42
CA SER A 348 -21.89 -16.54 -22.45
C SER A 348 -22.32 -17.22 -23.75
N TYR A 349 -22.06 -18.52 -23.98
CA TYR A 349 -22.38 -19.17 -25.27
C TYR A 349 -22.82 -20.65 -25.15
N ASP A 350 -23.81 -21.06 -25.97
CA ASP A 350 -24.35 -22.40 -26.32
C ASP A 350 -24.77 -23.41 -25.23
N ASP A 351 -24.32 -23.30 -23.99
CA ASP A 351 -24.88 -24.07 -22.88
C ASP A 351 -24.54 -23.42 -21.54
N TYR A 352 -25.55 -22.94 -20.81
CA TYR A 352 -25.42 -22.47 -19.42
C TYR A 352 -24.85 -23.55 -18.47
N LYS A 353 -24.57 -24.77 -18.96
CA LYS A 353 -23.93 -25.88 -18.24
C LYS A 353 -22.42 -26.05 -18.50
N HIS A 354 -21.83 -25.42 -19.53
CA HIS A 354 -20.43 -25.63 -19.89
C HIS A 354 -19.60 -24.33 -19.78
N TYR A 355 -18.66 -24.31 -18.83
CA TYR A 355 -17.75 -23.17 -18.61
C TYR A 355 -16.51 -23.15 -19.53
N ASN A 356 -16.34 -24.17 -20.37
CA ASN A 356 -15.18 -24.36 -21.24
C ASN A 356 -15.60 -24.57 -22.69
N SER A 357 -14.86 -23.97 -23.62
CA SER A 357 -15.10 -24.06 -25.07
C SER A 357 -13.80 -24.27 -25.85
N ALA A 358 -13.90 -24.66 -27.12
CA ALA A 358 -12.76 -24.75 -28.02
C ALA A 358 -12.13 -23.37 -28.23
N VAL A 359 -10.80 -23.32 -28.28
CA VAL A 359 -10.05 -22.06 -28.32
C VAL A 359 -9.72 -21.68 -29.75
N LEU A 360 -10.14 -20.50 -30.18
CA LEU A 360 -9.91 -19.98 -31.53
C LEU A 360 -8.42 -19.83 -31.81
N ASN A 361 -8.01 -20.17 -33.02
CA ASN A 361 -6.68 -19.97 -33.57
C ASN A 361 -6.61 -18.62 -34.28
N VAL A 362 -6.04 -17.59 -33.62
CA VAL A 362 -5.90 -16.24 -34.21
C VAL A 362 -4.88 -16.17 -35.36
N ASN A 363 -4.25 -17.29 -35.75
CA ASN A 363 -3.46 -17.38 -36.98
C ASN A 363 -4.31 -17.82 -38.18
N ASN A 364 -5.51 -18.37 -37.96
CA ASN A 364 -6.48 -18.64 -39.00
C ASN A 364 -7.21 -17.34 -39.38
N ARG A 365 -6.98 -16.82 -40.59
CA ARG A 365 -7.57 -15.55 -41.05
C ARG A 365 -9.10 -15.60 -41.13
N GLU A 366 -9.67 -16.74 -41.52
CA GLU A 366 -11.11 -16.87 -41.62
C GLU A 366 -11.76 -16.85 -40.23
N ALA A 367 -11.20 -17.58 -39.27
CA ALA A 367 -11.63 -17.53 -37.87
C ALA A 367 -11.57 -16.11 -37.29
N VAL A 368 -10.50 -15.36 -37.61
CA VAL A 368 -10.35 -13.96 -37.18
C VAL A 368 -11.41 -13.07 -37.84
N ASP A 369 -11.55 -13.13 -39.16
CA ASP A 369 -12.42 -12.21 -39.90
C ASP A 369 -13.90 -12.47 -39.65
N LYS A 370 -14.30 -13.76 -39.62
CA LYS A 370 -15.70 -14.20 -39.51
C LYS A 370 -16.21 -14.22 -38.09
N TRP A 371 -15.35 -14.53 -37.13
CA TRP A 371 -15.78 -14.70 -35.75
C TRP A 371 -15.10 -13.74 -34.78
N PHE A 372 -13.78 -13.89 -34.55
CA PHE A 372 -13.09 -13.16 -33.47
C PHE A 372 -13.23 -11.63 -33.60
N ALA A 373 -12.91 -11.06 -34.76
CA ALA A 373 -13.04 -9.63 -35.03
C ALA A 373 -14.48 -9.21 -35.32
N GLY A 374 -15.31 -10.12 -35.87
CA GLY A 374 -16.74 -9.88 -36.12
C GLY A 374 -17.51 -9.64 -34.82
N PHE A 375 -17.37 -10.56 -33.87
CA PHE A 375 -17.97 -10.47 -32.54
C PHE A 375 -17.52 -9.21 -31.79
N LEU A 376 -16.23 -8.89 -31.80
CA LEU A 376 -15.72 -7.68 -31.15
C LEU A 376 -16.30 -6.39 -31.75
N ARG A 377 -16.55 -6.33 -33.06
CA ARG A 377 -17.23 -5.20 -33.69
C ARG A 377 -18.69 -5.12 -33.27
N GLU A 378 -19.40 -6.24 -33.27
CA GLU A 378 -20.80 -6.28 -32.84
C GLU A 378 -20.95 -5.78 -31.39
N VAL A 379 -20.13 -6.26 -30.45
CA VAL A 379 -20.19 -5.81 -29.05
C VAL A 379 -19.83 -4.32 -28.92
N SER A 380 -18.87 -3.83 -29.70
CA SER A 380 -18.41 -2.43 -29.63
C SER A 380 -19.35 -1.45 -30.31
N GLU A 381 -19.88 -1.80 -31.48
CA GLU A 381 -20.60 -0.91 -32.39
C GLU A 381 -22.12 -1.10 -32.28
N ASP A 382 -22.59 -2.34 -32.33
CA ASP A 382 -24.02 -2.66 -32.33
C ASP A 382 -24.57 -2.66 -30.91
N TRP A 383 -23.88 -3.31 -29.97
CA TRP A 383 -24.26 -3.31 -28.55
C TRP A 383 -23.80 -2.05 -27.81
N ASN A 384 -22.93 -1.23 -28.41
CA ASN A 384 -22.54 0.10 -27.92
C ASN A 384 -21.81 0.14 -26.55
N TYR A 385 -20.88 -0.79 -26.30
CA TYR A 385 -20.06 -0.83 -25.07
C TYR A 385 -18.70 -0.10 -25.21
N ASP A 386 -18.20 0.45 -24.10
CA ASP A 386 -16.98 1.29 -24.05
C ASP A 386 -15.83 0.70 -23.23
N TYR A 387 -16.14 -0.18 -22.28
CA TYR A 387 -15.18 -0.85 -21.42
C TYR A 387 -15.28 -2.37 -21.60
N PHE A 388 -14.13 -3.03 -21.75
CA PHE A 388 -14.04 -4.46 -22.05
C PHE A 388 -13.13 -5.16 -21.04
N LYS A 389 -13.70 -6.06 -20.23
CA LYS A 389 -12.96 -7.00 -19.38
C LYS A 389 -12.75 -8.29 -20.16
N ILE A 390 -11.51 -8.58 -20.54
CA ILE A 390 -11.11 -9.73 -21.38
C ILE A 390 -10.53 -10.83 -20.50
N ASP A 391 -11.28 -11.90 -20.29
CA ASP A 391 -10.96 -12.91 -19.27
C ASP A 391 -10.21 -14.15 -19.78
N GLY A 392 -9.67 -14.91 -18.83
CA GLY A 392 -9.03 -16.19 -19.06
C GLY A 392 -7.62 -16.10 -19.66
N ILE A 393 -7.01 -14.92 -19.74
CA ILE A 393 -5.76 -14.74 -20.52
C ILE A 393 -4.62 -15.66 -20.06
N PRO A 394 -4.35 -15.89 -18.75
CA PRO A 394 -3.35 -16.88 -18.35
C PRO A 394 -3.67 -18.32 -18.77
N ALA A 395 -4.95 -18.71 -18.78
CA ALA A 395 -5.37 -20.01 -19.30
C ALA A 395 -5.15 -20.09 -20.82
N ILE A 396 -5.50 -19.03 -21.56
CA ILE A 396 -5.23 -18.88 -23.00
C ILE A 396 -3.73 -19.00 -23.30
N LEU A 397 -2.86 -18.30 -22.55
CA LEU A 397 -1.41 -18.42 -22.67
C LEU A 397 -0.91 -19.85 -22.48
N ASN A 398 -1.46 -20.58 -21.51
CA ASN A 398 -1.08 -21.96 -21.25
C ASN A 398 -1.45 -22.90 -22.42
N VAL A 399 -2.65 -22.75 -22.99
CA VAL A 399 -3.08 -23.61 -24.11
C VAL A 399 -2.39 -23.24 -25.42
N TYR A 400 -2.18 -21.95 -25.70
CA TYR A 400 -1.43 -21.50 -26.88
C TYR A 400 0.03 -21.99 -26.86
N LYS A 401 0.68 -22.04 -25.69
CA LYS A 401 2.05 -22.61 -25.54
C LYS A 401 2.12 -24.11 -25.83
N LYS A 402 1.02 -24.85 -25.66
CA LYS A 402 0.94 -26.31 -25.88
C LYS A 402 0.46 -26.67 -27.27
N SER A 403 -0.28 -25.78 -27.93
CA SER A 403 -0.82 -26.00 -29.26
C SER A 403 0.27 -26.11 -30.33
N VAL A 404 0.00 -26.87 -31.39
CA VAL A 404 0.90 -26.99 -32.54
C VAL A 404 0.80 -25.82 -33.52
N ASP A 405 -0.31 -25.08 -33.48
CA ASP A 405 -0.73 -24.11 -34.50
C ASP A 405 -1.12 -22.72 -33.93
N GLY A 406 -1.17 -22.57 -32.60
CA GLY A 406 -1.52 -21.30 -31.94
C GLY A 406 -0.38 -20.28 -31.87
N GLY A 407 0.88 -20.69 -32.03
CA GLY A 407 2.02 -19.75 -32.05
C GLY A 407 2.47 -19.24 -30.68
N GLY A 408 2.12 -19.93 -29.59
CA GLY A 408 2.62 -19.64 -28.24
C GLY A 408 2.28 -18.23 -27.75
N VAL A 409 3.24 -17.58 -27.08
CA VAL A 409 3.08 -16.23 -26.52
C VAL A 409 2.77 -15.19 -27.60
N ASP A 410 3.43 -15.28 -28.75
CA ASP A 410 3.22 -14.35 -29.86
C ASP A 410 1.81 -14.48 -30.45
N GLY A 411 1.23 -15.69 -30.43
CA GLY A 411 -0.15 -15.92 -30.79
C GLY A 411 -1.14 -15.18 -29.88
N VAL A 412 -0.97 -15.27 -28.57
CA VAL A 412 -1.83 -14.56 -27.61
C VAL A 412 -1.68 -13.05 -27.75
N ARG A 413 -0.44 -12.55 -27.85
CA ARG A 413 -0.16 -11.12 -28.08
C ARG A 413 -0.78 -10.63 -29.39
N ARG A 414 -0.73 -11.44 -30.45
CA ARG A 414 -1.43 -11.15 -31.72
C ARG A 414 -2.93 -11.02 -31.50
N GLY A 415 -3.56 -11.93 -30.76
CA GLY A 415 -4.97 -11.84 -30.39
C GLY A 415 -5.30 -10.54 -29.65
N LEU A 416 -4.50 -10.14 -28.66
CA LEU A 416 -4.67 -8.87 -27.95
C LEU A 416 -4.48 -7.65 -28.87
N HIS A 417 -3.55 -7.69 -29.81
CA HIS A 417 -3.39 -6.64 -30.82
C HIS A 417 -4.58 -6.56 -31.77
N ILE A 418 -5.16 -7.70 -32.17
CA ILE A 418 -6.40 -7.74 -32.96
C ILE A 418 -7.53 -7.10 -32.16
N ILE A 419 -7.72 -7.47 -30.89
CA ILE A 419 -8.73 -6.86 -30.00
C ILE A 419 -8.54 -5.35 -29.95
N ARG A 420 -7.32 -4.86 -29.65
CA ARG A 420 -7.03 -3.42 -29.61
C ARG A 420 -7.30 -2.72 -30.95
N SER A 421 -7.00 -3.37 -32.07
CA SER A 421 -7.20 -2.80 -33.41
C SER A 421 -8.67 -2.70 -33.78
N VAL A 422 -9.47 -3.69 -33.38
CA VAL A 422 -10.92 -3.71 -33.62
C VAL A 422 -11.66 -2.72 -32.73
N LEU A 423 -11.38 -2.73 -31.42
CA LEU A 423 -12.03 -1.82 -30.46
C LEU A 423 -11.56 -0.37 -30.62
N GLY A 424 -10.37 -0.17 -31.17
CA GLY A 424 -9.79 1.15 -31.37
C GLY A 424 -9.05 1.72 -30.14
N PRO A 425 -8.52 2.96 -30.26
CA PRO A 425 -7.67 3.56 -29.25
C PRO A 425 -8.42 4.06 -28.02
N ASP A 426 -9.72 4.33 -28.14
CA ASP A 426 -10.49 5.07 -27.13
C ASP A 426 -11.19 4.15 -26.10
N LYS A 427 -11.41 2.88 -26.45
CA LYS A 427 -12.05 1.89 -25.59
C LYS A 427 -11.09 1.40 -24.51
N TYR A 428 -11.61 1.15 -23.31
CA TYR A 428 -10.80 0.58 -22.22
C TYR A 428 -10.74 -0.93 -22.34
N ILE A 429 -9.56 -1.51 -22.22
CA ILE A 429 -9.34 -2.95 -22.19
C ILE A 429 -8.67 -3.33 -20.87
N ASN A 430 -9.35 -4.16 -20.08
CA ASN A 430 -8.84 -4.77 -18.85
C ASN A 430 -8.68 -6.27 -19.06
N THR A 431 -7.49 -6.86 -18.93
CA THR A 431 -7.36 -8.33 -18.97
C THR A 431 -7.70 -8.95 -17.62
N CYS A 432 -8.16 -10.21 -17.61
CA CYS A 432 -8.66 -10.86 -16.42
C CYS A 432 -8.18 -12.32 -16.23
N TRP A 433 -8.33 -12.70 -14.96
CA TRP A 433 -7.87 -13.80 -14.13
C TRP A 433 -6.36 -14.01 -14.06
N GLY A 434 -5.66 -13.17 -13.28
CA GLY A 434 -4.22 -13.29 -12.99
C GLY A 434 -3.38 -12.20 -13.65
N LEU A 435 -2.05 -12.36 -13.65
CA LEU A 435 -1.09 -11.32 -14.10
C LEU A 435 -0.48 -11.63 -15.49
N PRO A 436 -1.20 -11.41 -16.61
CA PRO A 436 -0.69 -11.61 -17.97
C PRO A 436 0.21 -10.44 -18.39
N LEU A 437 1.47 -10.44 -17.94
CA LEU A 437 2.45 -9.40 -18.28
C LEU A 437 2.67 -9.26 -19.80
N GLU A 438 2.33 -10.29 -20.58
CA GLU A 438 2.31 -10.29 -22.03
C GLU A 438 1.31 -9.30 -22.63
N GLY A 439 0.35 -8.76 -21.86
CA GLY A 439 -0.60 -7.73 -22.31
C GLY A 439 -0.09 -6.29 -22.21
N ILE A 440 1.02 -6.04 -21.50
CA ILE A 440 1.62 -4.70 -21.35
C ILE A 440 1.90 -4.10 -22.74
N ASP A 441 1.75 -2.77 -22.86
CA ASP A 441 1.76 -1.94 -24.09
C ASP A 441 0.44 -1.93 -24.90
N ILE A 442 -0.36 -3.00 -24.78
CA ILE A 442 -1.54 -3.25 -25.63
C ILE A 442 -2.85 -2.84 -24.92
N VAL A 443 -3.02 -3.27 -23.66
CA VAL A 443 -4.23 -3.07 -22.86
C VAL A 443 -4.07 -1.89 -21.89
N ASN A 444 -5.16 -1.42 -21.28
CA ASN A 444 -5.12 -0.32 -20.32
C ASN A 444 -4.72 -0.81 -18.92
N GLY A 445 -5.23 -1.97 -18.53
CA GLY A 445 -4.98 -2.58 -17.24
C GLY A 445 -5.18 -4.09 -17.26
N SER A 446 -4.91 -4.71 -16.13
CA SER A 446 -5.23 -6.11 -15.90
C SER A 446 -5.62 -6.31 -14.45
N ARG A 447 -6.53 -7.26 -14.20
CA ARG A 447 -6.62 -7.93 -12.90
C ARG A 447 -5.22 -8.41 -12.52
N VAL A 448 -4.84 -8.36 -11.25
CA VAL A 448 -3.47 -8.73 -10.81
C VAL A 448 -3.44 -9.88 -9.80
N GLY A 449 -4.61 -10.44 -9.47
CA GLY A 449 -4.82 -11.62 -8.65
C GLY A 449 -5.95 -12.51 -9.18
N GLY A 450 -6.38 -13.48 -8.38
CA GLY A 450 -7.62 -14.23 -8.61
C GLY A 450 -8.84 -13.47 -8.10
N ASP A 451 -9.99 -14.14 -8.08
CA ASP A 451 -11.24 -13.56 -7.60
C ASP A 451 -11.20 -13.28 -6.10
N THR A 452 -11.68 -12.10 -5.70
CA THR A 452 -11.49 -11.60 -4.32
C THR A 452 -12.75 -11.61 -3.45
N GLU A 453 -13.84 -12.22 -3.95
CA GLU A 453 -15.15 -12.27 -3.27
C GLU A 453 -15.11 -12.83 -1.84
N GLN A 454 -14.21 -13.77 -1.57
CA GLN A 454 -14.03 -14.44 -0.27
C GLN A 454 -12.91 -13.83 0.58
N LEU A 455 -12.28 -12.74 0.14
CA LEU A 455 -11.16 -12.13 0.84
C LEU A 455 -11.62 -10.96 1.71
N ASP A 456 -11.27 -11.05 2.99
CA ASP A 456 -11.42 -9.95 3.94
C ASP A 456 -10.45 -8.79 3.60
N GLN A 457 -9.26 -9.13 3.11
CA GLN A 457 -8.15 -8.21 2.88
C GLN A 457 -7.60 -8.36 1.47
N VAL A 458 -8.21 -7.66 0.53
CA VAL A 458 -7.69 -7.65 -0.85
C VAL A 458 -6.41 -6.82 -0.94
N ILE A 459 -6.25 -5.83 -0.06
CA ILE A 459 -5.12 -4.90 -0.10
C ILE A 459 -3.77 -5.60 0.10
N SER A 460 -3.58 -6.28 1.23
CA SER A 460 -2.31 -6.95 1.56
C SER A 460 -2.00 -8.10 0.60
N ARG A 461 -3.02 -8.80 0.11
CA ARG A 461 -2.86 -10.05 -0.68
C ARG A 461 -2.79 -9.84 -2.19
N VAL A 462 -3.39 -8.78 -2.72
CA VAL A 462 -3.52 -8.57 -4.18
C VAL A 462 -3.04 -7.18 -4.60
N ALA A 463 -3.52 -6.11 -3.94
CA ALA A 463 -3.24 -4.73 -4.33
C ALA A 463 -1.75 -4.35 -4.12
N VAL A 464 -1.24 -4.50 -2.89
CA VAL A 464 0.13 -4.14 -2.51
C VAL A 464 1.18 -4.92 -3.31
N PRO A 465 1.06 -6.24 -3.49
CA PRO A 465 2.07 -7.00 -4.22
C PRO A 465 2.36 -6.54 -5.63
N GLN A 466 1.37 -5.99 -6.32
CA GLN A 466 1.44 -5.64 -7.75
C GLN A 466 1.41 -4.12 -7.97
N ASN A 467 1.56 -3.35 -6.89
CA ASN A 467 1.51 -1.90 -6.89
C ASN A 467 2.62 -1.27 -7.73
N TYR A 468 3.80 -1.89 -7.79
CA TYR A 468 4.93 -1.42 -8.59
C TYR A 468 4.66 -1.39 -10.11
N LEU A 469 3.57 -2.01 -10.59
CA LEU A 469 3.13 -1.91 -11.99
C LEU A 469 2.09 -0.79 -12.19
N ASN A 470 1.38 -0.40 -11.13
CA ASN A 470 0.25 0.51 -11.21
C ASN A 470 0.72 1.93 -11.56
N ASN A 471 0.07 2.58 -12.53
CA ASN A 471 0.46 3.88 -13.09
C ASN A 471 1.89 3.94 -13.65
N VAL A 472 2.62 2.82 -13.71
CA VAL A 472 3.96 2.72 -14.29
C VAL A 472 3.90 1.97 -15.61
N ALA A 473 3.41 0.74 -15.63
CA ALA A 473 3.29 -0.09 -16.83
C ALA A 473 1.86 -0.15 -17.36
N TRP A 474 0.88 -0.15 -16.46
CA TRP A 474 -0.56 -0.20 -16.74
C TRP A 474 -1.36 0.15 -15.47
N TYR A 475 -2.68 0.03 -15.51
CA TYR A 475 -3.51 0.04 -14.29
C TYR A 475 -3.61 -1.38 -13.71
N SER A 476 -3.17 -1.56 -12.47
CA SER A 476 -3.22 -2.84 -11.76
C SER A 476 -4.56 -2.98 -11.04
N ASP A 477 -5.50 -3.73 -11.60
CA ASP A 477 -6.83 -3.99 -11.03
C ASP A 477 -6.74 -5.06 -9.92
N PRO A 478 -6.97 -4.71 -8.64
CA PRO A 478 -6.90 -5.66 -7.53
C PRO A 478 -8.18 -6.50 -7.37
N ASP A 479 -9.12 -6.41 -8.32
CA ASP A 479 -10.46 -6.96 -8.27
C ASP A 479 -11.41 -6.29 -7.25
N GLY A 480 -12.69 -6.63 -7.34
CA GLY A 480 -13.79 -6.10 -6.53
C GLY A 480 -13.70 -6.53 -5.07
N ALA A 481 -13.82 -5.55 -4.17
CA ALA A 481 -14.11 -5.86 -2.78
C ALA A 481 -15.62 -6.13 -2.66
N ALA A 482 -16.02 -7.39 -2.89
CA ALA A 482 -17.41 -7.78 -3.06
C ALA A 482 -18.18 -7.94 -1.73
N ASN A 483 -19.51 -8.10 -1.85
CA ASN A 483 -20.43 -8.43 -0.75
C ASN A 483 -20.45 -7.40 0.40
N MET A 484 -20.21 -6.13 0.10
CA MET A 484 -20.26 -5.05 1.07
C MET A 484 -21.65 -4.84 1.65
N TYR A 485 -22.73 -5.17 0.94
CA TYR A 485 -24.09 -5.07 1.48
C TYR A 485 -24.29 -5.85 2.80
N ALA A 486 -23.50 -6.91 3.02
CA ALA A 486 -23.51 -7.74 4.25
C ALA A 486 -22.25 -7.57 5.11
N SER A 487 -21.42 -6.55 4.85
CA SER A 487 -20.09 -6.41 5.45
C SER A 487 -20.01 -5.33 6.55
N THR A 488 -18.84 -5.25 7.19
CA THR A 488 -18.52 -4.25 8.20
C THR A 488 -17.98 -2.97 7.54
N VAL A 489 -18.14 -1.83 8.22
CA VAL A 489 -17.57 -0.56 7.74
C VAL A 489 -16.03 -0.59 7.77
N GLN A 490 -15.45 -1.38 8.68
CA GLN A 490 -14.01 -1.61 8.82
C GLN A 490 -13.45 -2.26 7.55
N ARG A 491 -14.07 -3.37 7.10
CA ARG A 491 -13.66 -4.06 5.86
C ARG A 491 -13.78 -3.13 4.65
N ALA A 492 -14.81 -2.29 4.61
CA ALA A 492 -14.95 -1.27 3.58
C ALA A 492 -13.82 -0.23 3.66
N ARG A 493 -13.53 0.35 4.83
CA ARG A 493 -12.42 1.29 5.04
C ARG A 493 -11.11 0.69 4.58
N LEU A 494 -10.77 -0.53 5.02
CA LEU A 494 -9.54 -1.21 4.63
C LEU A 494 -9.42 -1.33 3.10
N ASN A 495 -10.44 -1.89 2.45
CA ASN A 495 -10.35 -2.24 1.03
C ASN A 495 -10.48 -1.04 0.08
N PHE A 496 -11.32 -0.05 0.40
CA PHE A 496 -11.55 1.08 -0.50
C PHE A 496 -10.58 2.24 -0.25
N LEU A 497 -10.16 2.49 1.00
CA LEU A 497 -9.08 3.44 1.27
C LEU A 497 -7.77 2.98 0.62
N GLY A 498 -7.42 1.69 0.76
CA GLY A 498 -6.21 1.14 0.14
C GLY A 498 -6.21 1.29 -1.38
N ARG A 499 -7.30 0.93 -2.06
CA ARG A 499 -7.42 1.10 -3.53
C ARG A 499 -7.27 2.54 -3.97
N ALA A 500 -7.99 3.44 -3.29
CA ALA A 500 -7.99 4.84 -3.62
C ALA A 500 -6.59 5.45 -3.39
N LEU A 501 -5.94 5.14 -2.27
CA LEU A 501 -4.59 5.60 -1.93
C LEU A 501 -3.54 5.09 -2.93
N LEU A 502 -3.65 3.84 -3.38
CA LEU A 502 -2.74 3.25 -4.37
C LEU A 502 -3.03 3.68 -5.82
N GLY A 503 -4.11 4.44 -6.05
CA GLY A 503 -4.50 4.90 -7.38
C GLY A 503 -4.84 3.75 -8.33
N GLN A 504 -5.37 2.65 -7.79
CA GLN A 504 -5.75 1.45 -8.54
C GLN A 504 -7.23 1.52 -8.96
N PRO A 505 -7.66 0.70 -9.93
CA PRO A 505 -9.07 0.59 -10.29
C PRO A 505 -9.96 0.36 -9.07
N TYR A 506 -11.01 1.17 -8.98
CA TYR A 506 -11.94 1.16 -7.85
C TYR A 506 -13.14 0.31 -8.21
N VAL A 507 -13.09 -0.98 -7.88
CA VAL A 507 -14.12 -1.94 -8.27
C VAL A 507 -15.04 -2.24 -7.08
N THR A 508 -16.32 -1.89 -7.23
CA THR A 508 -17.42 -2.36 -6.36
C THR A 508 -18.14 -3.52 -7.06
N ASP A 509 -18.51 -4.55 -6.29
CA ASP A 509 -19.20 -5.73 -6.82
C ASP A 509 -20.26 -6.19 -5.81
N ASP A 510 -21.47 -5.66 -5.96
CA ASP A 510 -22.43 -5.61 -4.88
C ASP A 510 -23.89 -5.54 -5.33
N ASN A 511 -24.79 -5.84 -4.41
CA ASN A 511 -26.18 -5.40 -4.52
C ASN A 511 -26.29 -3.99 -3.96
N TRP A 512 -25.99 -2.98 -4.79
CA TRP A 512 -25.86 -1.59 -4.37
C TRP A 512 -27.10 -1.05 -3.65
N THR A 513 -28.30 -1.44 -4.09
CA THR A 513 -29.56 -1.01 -3.46
C THR A 513 -29.75 -1.50 -2.01
N LYS A 514 -28.91 -2.44 -1.54
CA LYS A 514 -28.96 -3.00 -0.18
C LYS A 514 -27.75 -2.59 0.67
N VAL A 515 -26.85 -1.74 0.17
CA VAL A 515 -25.64 -1.34 0.89
C VAL A 515 -25.97 -0.41 2.07
N PRO A 516 -25.45 -0.66 3.28
CA PRO A 516 -25.65 0.23 4.43
C PRO A 516 -25.02 1.62 4.22
N ASP A 517 -25.69 2.67 4.73
CA ASP A 517 -25.21 4.07 4.66
C ASP A 517 -23.76 4.24 5.13
N ARG A 518 -23.36 3.56 6.21
CA ARG A 518 -21.99 3.61 6.74
C ARG A 518 -20.92 3.16 5.73
N ILE A 519 -21.25 2.27 4.80
CA ILE A 519 -20.35 1.81 3.74
C ILE A 519 -20.42 2.78 2.55
N LEU A 520 -21.62 3.25 2.20
CA LEU A 520 -21.78 4.30 1.19
C LEU A 520 -20.93 5.54 1.54
N GLU A 521 -20.89 5.95 2.80
CA GLU A 521 -20.05 7.07 3.25
C GLU A 521 -18.55 6.82 3.08
N VAL A 522 -18.08 5.57 3.21
CA VAL A 522 -16.70 5.21 2.87
C VAL A 522 -16.47 5.37 1.37
N TRP A 523 -17.42 4.92 0.54
CA TRP A 523 -17.32 5.04 -0.92
C TRP A 523 -17.26 6.49 -1.38
N LYS A 524 -18.18 7.32 -0.90
CA LYS A 524 -18.20 8.77 -1.17
C LYS A 524 -16.89 9.47 -0.83
N LYS A 525 -16.29 9.13 0.31
CA LYS A 525 -15.03 9.73 0.81
C LYS A 525 -13.76 9.16 0.18
N THR A 526 -13.87 8.07 -0.57
CA THR A 526 -12.74 7.42 -1.27
C THR A 526 -12.85 7.50 -2.79
N LEU A 527 -13.89 8.16 -3.29
CA LEU A 527 -14.07 8.53 -4.69
C LEU A 527 -13.87 10.05 -4.87
N PRO A 528 -13.19 10.46 -5.94
CA PRO A 528 -12.76 9.66 -7.08
C PRO A 528 -11.41 8.95 -6.88
N THR A 529 -11.06 8.03 -7.79
CA THR A 529 -9.68 7.54 -7.90
C THR A 529 -8.70 8.69 -8.17
N ILE A 530 -7.47 8.54 -7.67
CA ILE A 530 -6.36 9.49 -7.86
C ILE A 530 -5.27 8.89 -8.75
N GLU A 531 -4.48 9.74 -9.40
CA GLU A 531 -3.29 9.32 -10.13
C GLU A 531 -2.08 9.33 -9.19
N SER A 532 -2.00 8.34 -8.29
CA SER A 532 -0.82 8.17 -7.45
C SER A 532 0.26 7.36 -8.16
N LEU A 533 1.53 7.68 -7.88
CA LEU A 533 2.68 6.97 -8.42
C LEU A 533 3.38 6.16 -7.32
N PRO A 534 3.66 4.87 -7.53
CA PRO A 534 4.36 4.05 -6.55
C PRO A 534 5.82 4.48 -6.46
N VAL A 535 6.37 4.52 -5.23
CA VAL A 535 7.81 4.71 -5.02
C VAL A 535 8.51 3.37 -4.87
N ASN A 536 7.91 2.38 -4.18
CA ASN A 536 8.47 1.03 -4.08
C ASN A 536 8.35 0.29 -5.43
N LEU A 537 9.44 0.25 -6.21
CA LEU A 537 9.44 -0.31 -7.57
C LEU A 537 9.87 -1.79 -7.59
N TYR A 538 9.21 -2.62 -6.80
CA TYR A 538 9.40 -4.08 -6.75
C TYR A 538 8.16 -4.80 -6.21
N ARG A 539 8.10 -6.10 -6.46
CA ARG A 539 7.03 -6.95 -5.94
C ARG A 539 7.17 -7.17 -4.43
N ILE A 540 6.13 -6.81 -3.68
CA ILE A 540 6.02 -7.05 -2.25
C ILE A 540 5.23 -8.35 -2.03
N ARG A 541 5.86 -9.42 -1.54
CA ARG A 541 5.16 -10.71 -1.37
C ARG A 541 4.42 -10.82 -0.04
N ASP A 542 4.90 -10.06 0.94
CA ASP A 542 4.49 -10.03 2.35
C ASP A 542 3.77 -8.71 2.65
N GLY A 543 2.69 -8.44 1.90
CA GLY A 543 1.96 -7.17 1.95
C GLY A 543 1.33 -6.88 3.32
N GLU A 544 1.06 -7.91 4.13
CA GLU A 544 0.58 -7.80 5.50
C GLU A 544 1.58 -7.12 6.46
N LYS A 545 2.88 -7.08 6.12
CA LYS A 545 3.87 -6.34 6.90
C LYS A 545 3.82 -4.83 6.65
N TYR A 546 3.22 -4.42 5.54
CA TYR A 546 3.11 -3.02 5.13
C TYR A 546 1.83 -2.43 5.72
N ASN A 547 1.89 -2.11 7.01
CA ASN A 547 0.76 -1.55 7.74
C ASN A 547 0.69 -0.02 7.71
N HIS A 548 1.70 0.63 7.13
CA HIS A 548 1.74 2.07 6.84
C HIS A 548 1.73 2.28 5.33
N LEU A 549 0.63 2.81 4.81
CA LEU A 549 0.51 3.22 3.41
C LEU A 549 0.54 4.74 3.39
N ASN A 550 1.65 5.31 2.95
CA ASN A 550 1.88 6.75 2.95
C ASN A 550 1.71 7.34 1.55
N LEU A 551 0.79 8.28 1.41
CA LEU A 551 0.58 9.09 0.22
C LEU A 551 1.14 10.49 0.47
N LYS A 552 2.26 10.82 -0.18
CA LYS A 552 2.83 12.15 -0.15
C LYS A 552 2.19 13.05 -1.19
N ILE A 553 1.52 14.10 -0.75
CA ILE A 553 0.78 15.00 -1.63
C ILE A 553 1.57 16.31 -1.78
N THR A 554 1.76 16.74 -3.02
CA THR A 554 2.30 18.06 -3.36
C THR A 554 1.33 18.80 -4.27
N LYS A 555 0.91 19.98 -3.82
CA LYS A 555 0.17 20.98 -4.59
C LYS A 555 0.97 22.28 -4.65
N PRO A 556 0.70 23.20 -5.60
CA PRO A 556 1.38 24.49 -5.64
C PRO A 556 1.29 25.31 -4.34
N TRP A 557 0.25 25.06 -3.54
CA TRP A 557 -0.02 25.77 -2.29
C TRP A 557 0.46 25.06 -1.01
N GLY A 558 0.90 23.80 -1.09
CA GLY A 558 1.28 23.06 0.11
C GLY A 558 1.72 21.60 -0.12
N ARG A 559 2.35 21.03 0.91
CA ARG A 559 2.76 19.61 1.00
C ARG A 559 2.25 19.02 2.31
N TRP A 560 1.78 17.79 2.25
CA TRP A 560 1.40 17.01 3.43
C TRP A 560 1.35 15.53 3.07
N ASP A 561 1.33 14.69 4.10
CA ASP A 561 1.21 13.25 3.97
C ASP A 561 -0.19 12.82 4.36
N VAL A 562 -0.74 11.84 3.65
CA VAL A 562 -1.93 11.08 4.07
C VAL A 562 -1.50 9.64 4.33
N VAL A 563 -1.70 9.20 5.56
CA VAL A 563 -1.24 7.88 6.01
C VAL A 563 -2.45 7.02 6.34
N ALA A 564 -2.57 5.89 5.63
CA ALA A 564 -3.46 4.82 6.06
C ALA A 564 -2.69 3.86 6.97
N LEU A 565 -3.15 3.75 8.22
CA LEU A 565 -2.69 2.73 9.18
C LEU A 565 -3.67 1.57 9.11
N THR A 566 -3.19 0.34 8.88
CA THR A 566 -4.04 -0.83 8.66
C THR A 566 -3.91 -1.87 9.76
N ASN A 567 -5.03 -2.43 10.19
CA ASN A 567 -5.10 -3.68 10.93
C ASN A 567 -5.56 -4.80 9.98
N TYR A 568 -4.62 -5.66 9.62
CA TYR A 568 -4.87 -6.85 8.81
C TYR A 568 -5.32 -8.05 9.66
N GLU A 569 -5.37 -7.97 10.98
CA GLU A 569 -5.78 -9.10 11.80
C GLU A 569 -7.31 -9.21 11.90
N LYS A 570 -7.78 -10.43 12.17
CA LYS A 570 -9.21 -10.71 12.42
C LYS A 570 -9.64 -10.39 13.86
N SER A 571 -8.73 -9.90 14.68
CA SER A 571 -9.00 -9.39 16.01
C SER A 571 -8.78 -7.88 16.06
N ASP A 572 -9.49 -7.24 16.99
CA ASP A 572 -9.10 -5.90 17.42
C ASP A 572 -7.68 -5.95 17.99
N ARG A 573 -6.95 -4.83 17.88
CA ARG A 573 -5.61 -4.69 18.46
C ARG A 573 -5.19 -3.25 18.54
N GLN A 574 -4.17 -3.00 19.36
CA GLN A 574 -3.45 -1.74 19.34
C GLN A 574 -2.38 -1.74 18.23
N VAL A 575 -2.33 -0.66 17.46
CA VAL A 575 -1.36 -0.42 16.39
C VAL A 575 -0.82 0.99 16.54
N SER A 576 0.47 1.19 16.32
CA SER A 576 1.07 2.52 16.41
C SER A 576 1.29 3.12 15.02
N LEU A 577 0.89 4.39 14.86
CA LEU A 577 1.29 5.25 13.75
C LEU A 577 2.70 5.77 14.03
N GLU A 578 3.70 5.22 13.35
CA GLU A 578 5.11 5.51 13.57
C GLU A 578 5.58 6.63 12.62
N LEU A 579 5.64 7.88 13.10
CA LEU A 579 5.98 9.05 12.27
C LEU A 579 7.40 8.95 11.70
N GLY A 580 8.32 8.31 12.44
CA GLY A 580 9.70 8.10 12.01
C GLY A 580 9.86 7.28 10.73
N LYS A 581 8.83 6.53 10.30
CA LYS A 581 8.84 5.78 9.03
C LYS A 581 8.50 6.64 7.81
N LEU A 582 7.87 7.79 8.00
CA LEU A 582 7.22 8.54 6.90
C LEU A 582 8.17 9.41 6.07
N ALA A 583 9.43 9.57 6.49
CA ALA A 583 10.39 10.52 5.89
C ALA A 583 9.77 11.93 5.76
N LEU A 584 9.48 12.57 6.89
CA LEU A 584 8.84 13.89 6.96
C LEU A 584 9.87 15.02 6.75
N ASP A 585 9.45 16.10 6.09
CA ASP A 585 10.27 17.30 5.83
C ASP A 585 10.51 18.18 7.07
N ALA A 586 9.78 17.93 8.17
CA ALA A 586 9.72 18.79 9.33
C ALA A 586 10.01 18.04 10.63
N GLU A 587 10.55 18.74 11.63
CA GLU A 587 10.76 18.20 12.98
C GLU A 587 9.45 17.98 13.73
N LYS A 588 8.42 18.76 13.41
CA LYS A 588 7.11 18.73 14.08
C LYS A 588 5.96 18.75 13.08
N VAL A 589 4.91 18.02 13.39
CA VAL A 589 3.74 17.86 12.54
C VAL A 589 2.44 17.90 13.35
N TYR A 590 1.40 18.42 12.74
CA TYR A 590 0.01 18.27 13.17
C TYR A 590 -0.56 16.98 12.57
N VAL A 591 -1.26 16.19 13.39
CA VAL A 591 -1.91 14.97 12.94
C VAL A 591 -3.41 15.06 13.13
N PHE A 592 -4.19 14.76 12.09
CA PHE A 592 -5.65 14.75 12.14
C PHE A 592 -6.21 13.41 11.65
N ASP A 593 -7.18 12.88 12.38
CA ASP A 593 -7.89 11.64 12.08
C ASP A 593 -9.15 11.94 11.26
N PHE A 594 -9.11 11.50 10.01
CA PHE A 594 -10.16 11.75 9.02
C PHE A 594 -11.49 11.07 9.35
N TRP A 595 -11.47 9.83 9.84
CA TRP A 595 -12.71 9.08 10.05
C TRP A 595 -13.47 9.56 11.28
N ASN A 596 -12.76 9.91 12.34
CA ASN A 596 -13.36 10.42 13.57
C ASN A 596 -13.53 11.95 13.56
N SER A 597 -12.93 12.64 12.59
CA SER A 597 -12.91 14.11 12.49
C SER A 597 -12.34 14.75 13.76
N LYS A 598 -11.12 14.31 14.13
CA LYS A 598 -10.45 14.68 15.39
C LYS A 598 -9.00 15.10 15.16
N TYR A 599 -8.61 16.22 15.73
CA TYR A 599 -7.21 16.62 15.85
C TYR A 599 -6.52 15.81 16.95
N LEU A 600 -5.43 15.13 16.62
CA LEU A 600 -4.69 14.27 17.55
C LEU A 600 -3.59 15.00 18.29
N GLY A 601 -3.07 16.10 17.74
CA GLY A 601 -2.04 16.92 18.36
C GLY A 601 -0.86 17.28 17.47
N GLU A 602 0.07 18.01 18.08
CA GLU A 602 1.40 18.31 17.53
C GLU A 602 2.38 17.25 18.05
N PHE A 603 3.11 16.61 17.13
CA PHE A 603 4.05 15.53 17.44
C PHE A 603 5.40 15.80 16.78
N SER A 604 6.47 15.33 17.40
CA SER A 604 7.79 15.29 16.76
C SER A 604 7.80 14.22 15.67
N SER A 605 8.59 14.41 14.62
CA SER A 605 8.62 13.52 13.45
C SER A 605 9.16 12.11 13.69
N ASN A 606 9.64 11.82 14.90
CA ASN A 606 10.10 10.51 15.35
C ASN A 606 9.19 9.87 16.41
N GLU A 607 8.07 10.50 16.77
CA GLU A 607 7.11 9.97 17.73
C GLU A 607 6.21 8.89 17.12
N SER A 608 5.58 8.12 18.00
CA SER A 608 4.65 7.05 17.65
C SER A 608 3.32 7.28 18.35
N ILE A 609 2.21 7.24 17.59
CA ILE A 609 0.87 7.54 18.09
C ILE A 609 0.07 6.25 18.16
N LEU A 610 -0.29 5.82 19.37
CA LEU A 610 -1.06 4.60 19.58
C LEU A 610 -2.49 4.75 19.07
N ARG A 611 -3.03 3.69 18.44
CA ARG A 611 -4.40 3.58 17.93
C ARG A 611 -5.00 2.24 18.30
N ASN A 612 -6.23 2.23 18.79
CA ASN A 612 -7.04 1.03 18.96
C ASN A 612 -7.74 0.81 17.62
N MET A 613 -7.46 -0.29 16.95
CA MET A 613 -7.98 -0.60 15.64
C MET A 613 -8.84 -1.85 15.70
N LYS A 614 -10.02 -1.77 15.08
CA LYS A 614 -10.89 -2.94 14.94
C LYS A 614 -10.30 -3.96 13.97
N ALA A 615 -10.75 -5.20 14.08
CA ALA A 615 -10.43 -6.25 13.11
C ALA A 615 -10.68 -5.79 11.66
N ILE A 616 -9.72 -6.06 10.76
CA ILE A 616 -9.85 -5.79 9.32
C ILE A 616 -10.24 -4.32 9.04
N ASP A 617 -9.51 -3.37 9.62
CA ASP A 617 -9.81 -1.93 9.54
C ASP A 617 -8.63 -1.12 9.00
N ALA A 618 -8.92 0.09 8.50
CA ALA A 618 -7.92 1.09 8.17
C ALA A 618 -8.32 2.47 8.67
N HIS A 619 -7.44 3.08 9.47
CA HIS A 619 -7.54 4.47 9.86
C HIS A 619 -6.82 5.36 8.84
N CYS A 620 -7.26 6.61 8.70
CA CYS A 620 -6.72 7.57 7.73
C CYS A 620 -6.34 8.86 8.45
N PHE A 621 -5.09 9.29 8.28
CA PHE A 621 -4.53 10.46 8.94
C PHE A 621 -3.98 11.44 7.93
N SER A 622 -4.17 12.74 8.14
CA SER A 622 -3.28 13.75 7.55
C SER A 622 -2.15 14.06 8.52
N VAL A 623 -0.96 14.26 7.96
CA VAL A 623 0.25 14.66 8.67
C VAL A 623 0.80 15.90 7.99
N VAL A 624 0.63 17.05 8.64
CA VAL A 624 0.91 18.38 8.07
C VAL A 624 2.02 19.04 8.88
N THR A 625 2.99 19.69 8.24
CA THR A 625 4.06 20.44 8.94
C THR A 625 3.47 21.45 9.93
N ALA A 626 3.95 21.42 11.17
CA ALA A 626 3.54 22.37 12.19
C ALA A 626 4.11 23.77 11.89
N GLN A 627 3.25 24.80 11.85
CA GLN A 627 3.63 26.19 11.59
C GLN A 627 2.90 27.10 12.58
N ASN A 628 3.55 27.37 13.71
CA ASN A 628 2.93 28.08 14.84
C ASN A 628 2.75 29.59 14.63
N ASP A 629 3.29 30.15 13.55
CA ASP A 629 3.24 31.59 13.22
C ASP A 629 1.97 32.01 12.46
N ARG A 630 1.16 31.04 12.01
CA ARG A 630 -0.09 31.27 11.27
C ARG A 630 -1.12 30.16 11.51
N PRO A 631 -2.39 30.35 11.12
CA PRO A 631 -3.34 29.25 10.98
C PRO A 631 -2.89 28.29 9.86
N VAL A 632 -3.15 26.99 10.03
CA VAL A 632 -2.75 25.94 9.07
C VAL A 632 -3.96 25.06 8.76
N LEU A 633 -4.27 24.88 7.48
CA LEU A 633 -5.24 23.88 7.05
C LEU A 633 -4.69 22.49 7.37
N ILE A 634 -5.40 21.72 8.20
CA ILE A 634 -4.98 20.38 8.62
C ILE A 634 -5.84 19.28 8.02
N SER A 635 -7.08 19.55 7.62
CA SER A 635 -7.92 18.53 7.00
C SER A 635 -9.08 19.15 6.21
N THR A 636 -9.65 18.34 5.31
CA THR A 636 -10.93 18.60 4.66
C THR A 636 -11.78 17.32 4.63
N SER A 637 -13.12 17.44 4.58
CA SER A 637 -14.02 16.28 4.71
C SER A 637 -14.40 15.58 3.40
N ARG A 638 -14.21 16.22 2.23
CA ARG A 638 -14.74 15.73 0.94
C ARG A 638 -14.11 14.42 0.49
N HIS A 639 -12.81 14.23 0.73
CA HIS A 639 -12.06 13.09 0.23
C HIS A 639 -10.92 12.73 1.17
N PHE A 640 -10.53 11.44 1.22
CA PHE A 640 -9.49 10.96 2.14
C PHE A 640 -8.13 11.65 1.96
N THR A 641 -7.90 12.25 0.78
CA THR A 641 -6.70 13.05 0.50
C THR A 641 -6.64 14.37 1.28
N GLN A 642 -7.73 14.77 1.94
CA GLN A 642 -7.81 15.92 2.86
C GLN A 642 -7.27 17.22 2.24
N GLY A 643 -7.82 17.60 1.08
CA GLY A 643 -7.41 18.78 0.29
C GLY A 643 -6.79 18.42 -1.06
N GLY A 644 -6.37 17.17 -1.26
CA GLY A 644 -5.65 16.76 -2.47
C GLY A 644 -6.52 16.66 -3.73
N VAL A 645 -7.80 16.40 -3.55
CA VAL A 645 -8.81 16.34 -4.63
C VAL A 645 -9.68 17.60 -4.65
N ASP A 646 -9.96 18.15 -3.48
CA ASP A 646 -11.03 19.13 -3.28
C ASP A 646 -10.55 20.59 -3.20
N ILE A 647 -9.24 20.86 -3.10
CA ILE A 647 -8.68 22.22 -3.13
C ILE A 647 -7.74 22.38 -4.32
N GLU A 648 -8.14 23.25 -5.25
CA GLU A 648 -7.35 23.58 -6.44
C GLU A 648 -6.30 24.64 -6.13
N LYS A 649 -6.70 25.71 -5.45
CA LYS A 649 -5.82 26.81 -5.07
C LYS A 649 -6.03 27.21 -3.62
N MET A 650 -4.95 27.62 -2.96
CA MET A 650 -5.02 28.28 -1.67
C MET A 650 -3.87 29.28 -1.55
N SER A 651 -4.13 30.40 -0.88
CA SER A 651 -3.12 31.42 -0.61
C SER A 651 -3.30 32.02 0.79
N TYR A 652 -2.17 32.43 1.37
CA TYR A 652 -2.12 33.11 2.66
C TYR A 652 -1.65 34.55 2.42
N LEU A 653 -2.44 35.51 2.87
CA LEU A 653 -2.14 36.94 2.80
C LEU A 653 -2.09 37.50 4.21
N LYS A 654 -1.01 38.21 4.54
CA LYS A 654 -0.86 38.85 5.85
C LYS A 654 -1.25 40.33 5.76
N GLU A 655 -2.27 40.72 6.51
CA GLU A 655 -2.78 42.09 6.55
C GLU A 655 -2.59 42.67 7.96
N GLY A 656 -1.46 43.36 8.18
CA GLY A 656 -1.07 43.80 9.51
C GLY A 656 -0.80 42.60 10.43
N SER A 657 -1.62 42.44 11.47
CA SER A 657 -1.57 41.29 12.40
C SER A 657 -2.56 40.17 12.04
N LYS A 658 -3.40 40.37 11.01
CA LYS A 658 -4.39 39.38 10.56
C LYS A 658 -3.84 38.50 9.45
N TRP A 659 -4.42 37.31 9.33
CA TRP A 659 -4.25 36.43 8.17
C TRP A 659 -5.55 36.32 7.40
N LEU A 660 -5.47 36.61 6.11
CA LEU A 660 -6.53 36.35 5.15
C LEU A 660 -6.15 35.11 4.34
N ILE A 661 -6.96 34.06 4.40
CA ILE A 661 -6.76 32.82 3.67
C ILE A 661 -7.84 32.71 2.61
N LYS A 662 -7.43 32.61 1.35
CA LYS A 662 -8.35 32.43 0.21
C LYS A 662 -8.11 31.07 -0.40
N GLY A 663 -9.17 30.38 -0.78
CA GLY A 663 -9.07 29.12 -1.51
C GLY A 663 -10.16 28.95 -2.55
N GLU A 664 -9.87 28.08 -3.52
CA GLU A 664 -10.78 27.63 -4.57
C GLU A 664 -10.94 26.12 -4.38
N SER A 665 -12.15 25.67 -4.06
CA SER A 665 -12.48 24.26 -3.91
C SER A 665 -13.27 23.76 -5.12
N ALA A 666 -12.93 22.56 -5.60
CA ALA A 666 -13.56 21.91 -6.75
C ALA A 666 -13.88 20.44 -6.44
N THR A 667 -14.58 19.76 -7.35
CA THR A 667 -15.00 18.35 -7.18
C THR A 667 -15.90 18.15 -5.94
N LEU A 668 -16.57 19.20 -5.47
CA LEU A 668 -17.57 19.11 -4.42
C LEU A 668 -18.84 18.45 -4.94
N VAL A 669 -19.69 17.97 -4.03
CA VAL A 669 -20.99 17.40 -4.38
C VAL A 669 -22.07 18.34 -3.87
N ALA A 670 -22.95 18.77 -4.77
CA ALA A 670 -24.04 19.67 -4.43
C ALA A 670 -24.85 19.11 -3.25
N LYS A 671 -25.14 19.97 -2.27
CA LYS A 671 -25.83 19.68 -1.01
C LYS A 671 -25.10 18.75 -0.04
N ASP A 672 -23.93 18.23 -0.40
CA ASP A 672 -23.11 17.45 0.52
C ASP A 672 -22.23 18.36 1.38
N PRO A 673 -22.31 18.28 2.72
CA PRO A 673 -21.56 19.19 3.58
C PRO A 673 -20.04 18.97 3.51
N TYR A 674 -19.35 20.02 3.09
CA TYR A 674 -17.90 20.11 3.00
C TYR A 674 -17.33 20.87 4.21
N GLU A 675 -16.33 20.33 4.88
CA GLU A 675 -15.70 20.95 6.05
C GLU A 675 -14.22 21.20 5.79
N LEU A 676 -13.77 22.42 6.10
CA LEU A 676 -12.38 22.83 6.17
C LEU A 676 -11.97 22.93 7.64
N VAL A 677 -10.89 22.25 8.04
CA VAL A 677 -10.42 22.24 9.43
C VAL A 677 -9.04 22.87 9.52
N PHE A 678 -8.90 23.90 10.36
CA PHE A 678 -7.66 24.65 10.57
C PHE A 678 -7.16 24.50 12.01
N LYS A 679 -5.87 24.23 12.19
CA LYS A 679 -5.16 24.56 13.43
C LYS A 679 -4.95 26.08 13.46
N THR A 680 -5.51 26.74 14.46
CA THR A 680 -5.54 28.22 14.51
C THR A 680 -4.32 28.83 15.22
N ASN A 681 -3.61 28.04 16.02
CA ASN A 681 -2.45 28.48 16.80
C ASN A 681 -2.77 29.74 17.63
N ALA A 682 -1.95 30.79 17.53
CA ALA A 682 -2.16 32.05 18.26
C ALA A 682 -3.28 32.95 17.69
N TYR A 683 -4.09 32.43 16.77
CA TYR A 683 -5.14 33.17 16.08
C TYR A 683 -6.52 32.57 16.35
N ALA A 684 -7.55 33.38 16.14
CA ALA A 684 -8.94 32.98 16.14
C ALA A 684 -9.58 33.34 14.79
N LEU A 685 -10.40 32.44 14.26
CA LEU A 685 -11.22 32.71 13.08
C LEU A 685 -12.21 33.83 13.40
N GLU A 686 -12.14 34.94 12.67
CA GLU A 686 -13.02 36.09 12.80
C GLU A 686 -14.25 35.94 11.90
N GLU A 687 -14.00 35.76 10.60
CA GLU A 687 -15.01 35.70 9.55
C GLU A 687 -14.70 34.57 8.56
N ALA A 688 -15.75 33.98 7.97
CA ALA A 688 -15.68 33.01 6.90
C ALA A 688 -16.79 33.27 5.89
N SER A 689 -16.47 33.19 4.61
CA SER A 689 -17.42 33.34 3.51
C SER A 689 -17.10 32.38 2.38
N ALA A 690 -18.12 32.05 1.58
CA ALA A 690 -18.01 31.26 0.37
C ALA A 690 -18.85 31.90 -0.73
N SER A 691 -18.42 31.79 -1.99
CA SER A 691 -19.13 32.33 -3.16
C SER A 691 -20.37 31.50 -3.52
N ASP A 692 -20.40 30.24 -3.10
CA ASP A 692 -21.50 29.29 -3.31
C ASP A 692 -21.84 28.53 -2.02
N GLY A 693 -23.14 28.33 -1.78
CA GLY A 693 -23.66 27.56 -0.64
C GLY A 693 -23.77 28.33 0.69
N THR A 694 -24.14 27.60 1.75
CA THR A 694 -24.27 28.15 3.10
C THR A 694 -23.05 27.84 3.96
N VAL A 695 -22.54 28.83 4.68
CA VAL A 695 -21.37 28.71 5.56
C VAL A 695 -21.79 28.65 7.03
N THR A 696 -21.24 27.70 7.78
CA THR A 696 -21.36 27.61 9.24
C THR A 696 -19.98 27.49 9.86
N ILE A 697 -19.71 28.25 10.91
CA ILE A 697 -18.43 28.24 11.62
C ILE A 697 -18.58 27.52 12.95
N THR A 698 -17.71 26.56 13.21
CA THR A 698 -17.53 25.95 14.53
C THR A 698 -16.15 26.33 15.05
N LYS A 699 -16.09 27.02 16.19
CA LYS A 699 -14.83 27.42 16.83
C LYS A 699 -14.61 26.52 18.05
N ARG A 700 -13.49 25.80 18.06
CA ARG A 700 -12.95 25.14 19.23
C ARG A 700 -11.62 25.81 19.57
N LYS A 701 -11.08 25.60 20.76
CA LYS A 701 -9.82 26.24 21.11
C LYS A 701 -8.69 25.60 20.29
N GLY A 702 -7.88 26.43 19.64
CA GLY A 702 -6.80 25.96 18.77
C GLY A 702 -7.25 25.35 17.44
N ILE A 703 -8.55 25.12 17.22
CA ILE A 703 -9.12 24.50 16.01
C ILE A 703 -10.33 25.30 15.51
N ALA A 704 -10.36 25.63 14.23
CA ALA A 704 -11.55 26.21 13.59
C ALA A 704 -12.01 25.33 12.44
N SER A 705 -13.31 25.03 12.43
CA SER A 705 -13.97 24.32 11.34
C SER A 705 -14.90 25.27 10.59
N VAL A 706 -14.82 25.26 9.26
CA VAL A 706 -15.71 25.98 8.37
C VAL A 706 -16.45 24.96 7.52
N ARG A 707 -17.76 24.85 7.75
CA ARG A 707 -18.64 23.95 7.02
C ARG A 707 -19.37 24.73 5.93
N ILE A 708 -19.20 24.31 4.68
CA ILE A 708 -19.86 24.82 3.49
C ILE A 708 -20.83 23.75 3.01
N VAL A 709 -22.10 24.09 2.79
CA VAL A 709 -23.04 23.23 2.06
C VAL A 709 -23.22 23.84 0.68
N PRO A 710 -22.48 23.36 -0.33
CA PRO A 710 -22.45 23.99 -1.65
C PRO A 710 -23.73 23.69 -2.43
N ASP A 711 -24.13 24.60 -3.30
CA ASP A 711 -25.19 24.39 -4.29
C ASP A 711 -24.63 23.77 -5.58
N HIS A 712 -23.34 23.95 -5.84
CA HIS A 712 -22.63 23.46 -7.02
C HIS A 712 -21.38 22.64 -6.66
N THR A 713 -20.61 22.23 -7.67
CA THR A 713 -19.41 21.39 -7.51
C THR A 713 -18.14 22.18 -7.21
N GLU A 714 -18.23 23.51 -7.18
CA GLU A 714 -17.10 24.43 -7.01
C GLU A 714 -17.54 25.59 -6.11
N THR A 715 -16.62 26.10 -5.30
CA THR A 715 -16.85 27.29 -4.46
C THR A 715 -15.53 27.96 -4.12
N ASP A 716 -15.51 29.28 -4.17
CA ASP A 716 -14.39 30.09 -3.67
C ASP A 716 -14.69 30.46 -2.23
N TRP A 717 -13.70 30.44 -1.36
CA TRP A 717 -13.89 30.79 0.05
C TRP A 717 -12.78 31.70 0.56
N GLU A 718 -13.16 32.51 1.55
CA GLU A 718 -12.28 33.49 2.18
C GLU A 718 -12.49 33.47 3.69
N LEU A 719 -11.38 33.32 4.43
CA LEU A 719 -11.32 33.22 5.89
C LEU A 719 -10.41 34.30 6.45
N SER A 720 -10.89 35.07 7.43
CA SER A 720 -10.10 36.06 8.14
C SER A 720 -9.80 35.59 9.56
N PHE A 721 -8.52 35.53 9.92
CA PHE A 721 -8.04 35.19 11.24
C PHE A 721 -7.35 36.39 11.89
N LYS A 722 -7.67 36.65 13.16
CA LYS A 722 -7.02 37.68 13.96
C LYS A 722 -6.26 37.08 15.13
N PRO A 723 -5.28 37.78 15.72
CA PRO A 723 -4.64 37.33 16.95
C PRO A 723 -5.69 37.04 18.03
N ASP A 724 -5.55 35.91 18.73
CA ASP A 724 -6.44 35.56 19.83
C ASP A 724 -5.89 36.11 21.14
N GLU A 725 -6.45 37.24 21.56
CA GLU A 725 -6.07 37.94 22.78
C GLU A 725 -6.73 37.38 24.05
N ASN A 726 -7.67 36.42 23.91
CA ASN A 726 -8.36 35.85 25.06
C ASN A 726 -7.50 34.76 25.72
N PRO A 727 -7.19 34.88 27.04
CA PRO A 727 -6.51 33.83 27.79
C PRO A 727 -7.24 32.50 27.68
N TYR A 728 -6.50 31.40 27.51
CA TYR A 728 -7.09 30.05 27.48
C TYR A 728 -6.16 28.97 28.00
N VAL A 729 -6.75 27.84 28.36
CA VAL A 729 -6.06 26.58 28.59
C VAL A 729 -6.89 25.48 27.92
N SER A 730 -6.28 24.63 27.10
CA SER A 730 -6.95 23.58 26.34
C SER A 730 -6.05 22.35 26.22
N PHE A 731 -6.64 21.18 26.01
CA PHE A 731 -5.87 19.98 25.66
C PHE A 731 -5.25 20.16 24.27
N GLY A 732 -4.00 19.72 24.10
CA GLY A 732 -3.35 19.70 22.78
C GLY A 732 -3.89 18.63 21.83
N SER A 733 -4.92 17.88 22.23
CA SER A 733 -5.51 16.76 21.49
C SER A 733 -7.00 16.62 21.81
N GLU A 734 -7.79 16.13 20.86
CA GLU A 734 -9.20 15.80 21.07
C GLU A 734 -9.46 14.31 21.35
N LEU A 735 -8.47 13.45 21.07
CA LEU A 735 -8.57 11.99 21.23
C LEU A 735 -7.19 11.39 21.53
N VAL A 736 -7.09 10.65 22.64
CA VAL A 736 -5.88 9.93 23.03
C VAL A 736 -6.22 8.48 23.33
N HIS A 737 -5.50 7.57 22.67
CA HIS A 737 -5.57 6.16 22.99
C HIS A 737 -4.48 5.82 24.01
N ILE A 738 -4.84 5.04 25.03
CA ILE A 738 -3.97 4.77 26.18
C ILE A 738 -3.74 3.28 26.37
N ILE A 739 -2.59 2.95 26.98
CA ILE A 739 -2.25 1.60 27.45
C ILE A 739 -2.57 1.54 28.95
N PRO A 740 -3.50 0.69 29.40
CA PRO A 740 -3.77 0.52 30.82
C PRO A 740 -2.51 0.12 31.59
N GLY A 741 -2.30 0.71 32.77
CA GLY A 741 -1.10 0.54 33.58
C GLY A 741 0.07 1.46 33.21
N GLU A 742 0.07 2.08 32.03
CA GLU A 742 1.11 3.04 31.63
C GLU A 742 0.77 4.48 32.00
N THR A 743 1.80 5.31 32.23
CA THR A 743 1.62 6.75 32.41
C THR A 743 1.45 7.41 31.05
N THR A 744 0.26 7.97 30.82
CA THR A 744 -0.03 8.79 29.64
C THR A 744 0.27 10.26 29.95
N LYS A 745 0.83 10.97 28.97
CA LYS A 745 1.16 12.40 29.05
C LYS A 745 0.50 13.14 27.89
N VAL A 746 -0.35 14.13 28.19
CA VAL A 746 -1.07 14.92 27.20
C VAL A 746 -0.62 16.38 27.26
N PRO A 747 -0.24 17.01 26.13
CA PRO A 747 0.12 18.43 26.10
C PRO A 747 -1.04 19.34 26.50
N VAL A 748 -0.71 20.45 27.15
CA VAL A 748 -1.63 21.55 27.45
C VAL A 748 -1.22 22.76 26.63
N GLU A 749 -2.16 23.33 25.87
CA GLU A 749 -1.97 24.54 25.11
C GLU A 749 -2.54 25.75 25.87
N THR A 750 -1.77 26.83 25.96
CA THR A 750 -2.17 28.11 26.57
C THR A 750 -1.46 29.29 25.91
N ASN A 751 -2.14 30.42 25.75
CA ASN A 751 -1.52 31.72 25.42
C ASN A 751 -1.26 32.59 26.66
N ASP A 752 -1.64 32.13 27.85
CA ASP A 752 -1.41 32.80 29.12
C ASP A 752 -0.40 32.00 29.96
N VAL A 753 0.82 32.53 30.05
CA VAL A 753 1.91 31.94 30.84
C VAL A 753 1.63 31.92 32.35
N SER A 754 0.64 32.69 32.81
CA SER A 754 0.19 32.71 34.20
C SER A 754 -1.01 31.78 34.46
N ALA A 755 -1.52 31.12 33.42
CA ALA A 755 -2.71 30.29 33.51
C ALA A 755 -2.54 29.17 34.54
N ARG A 756 -3.57 28.98 35.35
CA ARG A 756 -3.74 27.82 36.21
C ARG A 756 -4.97 27.06 35.79
N TRP A 757 -4.95 25.77 36.03
CA TRP A 757 -6.00 24.87 35.59
C TRP A 757 -6.14 23.66 36.51
N ARG A 758 -7.31 23.02 36.43
CA ARG A 758 -7.63 21.77 37.12
C ARG A 758 -8.14 20.76 36.11
N VAL A 759 -7.82 19.48 36.33
CA VAL A 759 -8.33 18.38 35.51
C VAL A 759 -9.19 17.48 36.37
N SER A 760 -10.30 17.04 35.83
CA SER A 760 -11.15 16.00 36.41
C SER A 760 -11.46 14.92 35.37
N SER A 761 -11.92 13.76 35.84
CA SER A 761 -12.32 12.63 35.02
C SER A 761 -13.76 12.24 35.37
N ASP A 762 -14.55 11.84 34.38
CA ASP A 762 -15.86 11.22 34.60
C ASP A 762 -15.75 9.76 35.10
N ASN A 763 -14.57 9.15 34.98
CA ASN A 763 -14.24 7.84 35.51
C ASN A 763 -13.26 7.95 36.70
N ARG A 764 -13.64 7.36 37.85
CA ARG A 764 -12.90 7.42 39.12
C ARG A 764 -11.60 6.62 39.11
N ASP A 765 -11.45 5.72 38.16
CA ASP A 765 -10.31 4.83 38.09
C ASP A 765 -9.10 5.44 37.37
N ILE A 766 -9.28 6.63 36.78
CA ILE A 766 -8.18 7.40 36.22
C ILE A 766 -7.46 8.13 37.35
N LYS A 767 -6.20 7.72 37.58
CA LYS A 767 -5.32 8.33 38.57
C LYS A 767 -4.57 9.50 37.93
N ILE A 768 -5.11 10.71 38.07
CA ILE A 768 -4.47 11.94 37.59
C ILE A 768 -3.35 12.34 38.55
N LYS A 769 -2.16 12.63 38.00
CA LYS A 769 -1.01 13.17 38.72
C LYS A 769 -0.90 14.65 38.38
N GLU A 770 -1.37 15.50 39.29
CA GLU A 770 -1.54 16.94 39.05
C GLU A 770 -0.22 17.73 39.04
N ASP A 771 -0.12 18.65 38.08
CA ASP A 771 0.70 19.87 38.13
C ASP A 771 -0.15 21.01 37.54
N ASN A 772 -0.74 21.87 38.39
CA ASN A 772 -1.67 22.93 37.96
C ASN A 772 -1.03 24.10 37.21
N LYS A 773 0.23 23.96 36.79
CA LYS A 773 1.02 24.91 35.99
C LYS A 773 1.92 24.25 34.95
N GLY A 774 1.79 22.94 34.73
CA GLY A 774 2.62 22.19 33.79
C GLY A 774 2.25 22.43 32.33
N SER A 775 3.18 22.13 31.41
CA SER A 775 2.88 22.06 29.96
C SER A 775 2.18 20.76 29.56
N TYR A 776 1.91 19.88 30.53
CA TYR A 776 1.33 18.56 30.29
C TYR A 776 0.49 18.08 31.48
N ILE A 777 -0.48 17.24 31.18
CA ILE A 777 -1.26 16.47 32.15
C ILE A 777 -0.79 15.04 32.11
N THR A 778 -0.52 14.44 33.27
CA THR A 778 -0.13 13.04 33.39
C THR A 778 -1.16 12.25 34.16
N PHE A 779 -1.52 11.07 33.66
CA PHE A 779 -2.48 10.18 34.33
C PHE A 779 -2.21 8.72 33.98
N THR A 780 -2.81 7.81 34.75
CA THR A 780 -2.74 6.36 34.54
C THR A 780 -4.13 5.74 34.72
N LEU A 781 -4.47 4.76 33.89
CA LEU A 781 -5.65 3.91 34.05
C LEU A 781 -5.26 2.59 34.71
N ASP A 782 -6.06 2.08 35.64
CA ASP A 782 -5.83 0.77 36.25
C ASP A 782 -5.99 -0.36 35.21
N PRO A 783 -5.02 -1.28 35.04
CA PRO A 783 -5.08 -2.31 34.02
C PRO A 783 -6.20 -3.35 34.22
N ASP A 784 -6.66 -3.54 35.46
CA ASP A 784 -7.62 -4.60 35.80
C ASP A 784 -9.09 -4.23 35.47
N ILE A 785 -9.34 -3.04 34.90
CA ILE A 785 -10.69 -2.51 34.69
C ILE A 785 -11.28 -2.91 33.34
N ILE A 786 -10.42 -3.09 32.34
CA ILE A 786 -10.89 -3.36 30.99
C ILE A 786 -10.86 -4.87 30.77
N GLU A 787 -12.03 -5.44 30.51
CA GLU A 787 -12.12 -6.85 30.15
C GLU A 787 -11.31 -7.12 28.87
N PRO A 788 -10.60 -8.27 28.77
CA PRO A 788 -9.89 -8.64 27.57
C PRO A 788 -10.76 -8.55 26.31
N GLU A 789 -10.19 -8.08 25.21
CA GLU A 789 -10.88 -7.91 23.91
C GLU A 789 -12.05 -6.91 23.91
N THR A 790 -12.26 -6.14 24.99
CA THR A 790 -13.27 -5.07 25.03
C THR A 790 -12.67 -3.68 24.81
N SER A 791 -13.50 -2.73 24.41
CA SER A 791 -13.13 -1.31 24.31
C SER A 791 -13.68 -0.51 25.48
N TRP A 792 -12.89 0.41 26.01
CA TRP A 792 -13.24 1.32 27.10
C TRP A 792 -13.04 2.77 26.68
N SER A 793 -13.86 3.67 27.21
CA SER A 793 -13.75 5.11 26.97
C SER A 793 -14.10 5.95 28.20
N ALA A 794 -13.48 7.11 28.35
CA ALA A 794 -13.80 8.11 29.38
C ALA A 794 -13.48 9.53 28.89
N TYR A 795 -13.93 10.55 29.61
CA TYR A 795 -13.62 11.95 29.34
C TYR A 795 -12.81 12.59 30.47
N LEU A 796 -11.73 13.27 30.09
CA LEU A 796 -11.09 14.26 30.97
C LEU A 796 -11.66 15.64 30.68
N THR A 797 -11.90 16.40 31.76
CA THR A 797 -12.38 17.78 31.71
C THR A 797 -11.31 18.71 32.29
N LEU A 798 -10.91 19.72 31.52
CA LEU A 798 -9.93 20.74 31.90
C LEU A 798 -10.64 22.07 32.15
N GLU A 799 -10.45 22.62 33.34
CA GLU A 799 -11.07 23.89 33.77
C GLU A 799 -9.99 24.94 34.08
N SER A 800 -10.11 26.14 33.52
CA SER A 800 -9.24 27.27 33.88
C SER A 800 -9.64 27.89 35.22
N GLU A 801 -8.65 28.17 36.08
CA GLU A 801 -8.86 28.79 37.40
C GLU A 801 -8.86 30.34 37.37
N ASN A 802 -8.45 30.97 36.26
CA ASN A 802 -8.46 32.43 36.10
C ASN A 802 -9.85 32.92 35.63
N ALA A 803 -10.21 34.17 35.94
CA ALA A 803 -11.58 34.68 35.79
C ALA A 803 -12.15 34.51 34.36
N GLY A 804 -13.11 33.60 34.22
CA GLY A 804 -13.67 33.15 32.94
C GLY A 804 -13.42 31.66 32.76
N ILE A 805 -14.24 30.81 33.39
CA ILE A 805 -14.11 29.35 33.35
C ILE A 805 -14.25 28.89 31.89
N HIS A 806 -13.14 28.54 31.26
CA HIS A 806 -13.12 27.78 30.01
C HIS A 806 -13.06 26.29 30.37
N ILE A 807 -13.97 25.51 29.82
CA ILE A 807 -14.05 24.07 30.00
C ILE A 807 -13.73 23.42 28.66
N ASP A 808 -12.72 22.55 28.66
CA ASP A 808 -12.34 21.74 27.51
C ASP A 808 -12.41 20.25 27.86
N SER A 809 -12.60 19.40 26.87
CA SER A 809 -12.79 17.95 27.07
C SER A 809 -11.92 17.12 26.14
N LEU A 810 -11.29 16.09 26.70
CA LEU A 810 -10.49 15.11 25.96
C LEU A 810 -11.14 13.73 26.06
N LEU A 811 -11.34 13.07 24.91
CA LEU A 811 -11.76 11.67 24.85
C LEU A 811 -10.54 10.76 25.04
N LEU A 812 -10.65 9.84 26.00
CA LEU A 812 -9.70 8.76 26.22
C LEU A 812 -10.30 7.45 25.74
N GLU A 813 -9.53 6.66 25.00
CA GLU A 813 -9.91 5.31 24.59
C GLU A 813 -8.84 4.29 24.96
N ALA A 814 -9.26 3.12 25.42
CA ALA A 814 -8.36 2.02 25.73
C ALA A 814 -8.93 0.70 25.21
N GLN A 815 -8.04 -0.23 24.90
CA GLN A 815 -8.38 -1.60 24.53
C GLN A 815 -7.95 -2.50 25.69
N GLY A 816 -8.81 -3.45 26.07
CA GLY A 816 -8.42 -4.55 26.93
C GLY A 816 -7.32 -5.37 26.26
N PRO A 817 -6.50 -6.10 27.02
CA PRO A 817 -5.43 -6.90 26.46
C PRO A 817 -5.96 -7.94 25.46
N ASP A 818 -5.27 -8.10 24.33
CA ASP A 818 -5.58 -9.12 23.33
C ASP A 818 -5.35 -10.52 23.92
N ARG A 819 -6.29 -11.44 23.72
CA ARG A 819 -6.09 -12.86 24.02
C ARG A 819 -5.34 -13.49 22.84
N ASN A 820 -4.08 -13.84 23.03
CA ASN A 820 -3.29 -14.56 22.03
C ASN A 820 -3.21 -16.04 22.39
N ASN A 821 -3.24 -16.95 21.40
CA ASN A 821 -2.92 -18.35 21.64
C ASN A 821 -1.44 -18.48 22.05
N ILE A 822 -1.18 -18.41 23.34
CA ILE A 822 0.17 -18.43 23.90
C ILE A 822 0.79 -19.84 23.88
N ALA A 823 0.03 -20.88 23.54
CA ALA A 823 0.58 -22.23 23.33
C ALA A 823 1.71 -22.22 22.28
N LEU A 824 1.58 -21.37 21.24
CA LEU A 824 2.56 -21.18 20.18
C LEU A 824 3.93 -20.66 20.67
N GLN A 825 3.99 -20.12 21.88
CA GLN A 825 5.20 -19.61 22.51
C GLN A 825 5.86 -20.62 23.47
N SER A 826 5.24 -21.79 23.63
CA SER A 826 5.69 -22.83 24.53
C SER A 826 6.61 -23.84 23.83
N THR A 827 7.41 -24.56 24.61
CA THR A 827 7.95 -25.86 24.22
C THR A 827 6.98 -26.94 24.67
N ALA A 828 6.54 -27.78 23.74
CA ALA A 828 5.63 -28.87 24.05
C ALA A 828 6.37 -30.21 24.25
N SER A 829 5.91 -31.04 25.18
CA SER A 829 6.31 -32.44 25.35
C SER A 829 5.09 -33.32 25.66
N ALA A 830 5.18 -34.64 25.48
CA ALA A 830 4.07 -35.54 25.72
C ALA A 830 4.55 -36.93 26.18
N SER A 831 3.63 -37.76 26.72
CA SER A 831 3.93 -39.09 27.26
C SER A 831 4.54 -40.06 26.23
N SER A 832 4.07 -39.96 24.98
CA SER A 832 4.52 -40.76 23.84
C SER A 832 4.61 -39.91 22.58
N ILE A 833 5.60 -40.19 21.72
CA ILE A 833 5.75 -39.60 20.38
C ILE A 833 5.72 -40.74 19.35
N TYR A 834 4.57 -40.97 18.73
CA TYR A 834 4.40 -41.98 17.68
C TYR A 834 4.51 -41.33 16.29
N PHE A 835 5.42 -41.82 15.44
CA PHE A 835 5.65 -41.26 14.09
C PHE A 835 4.77 -41.98 13.05
N TRP A 836 3.89 -41.25 12.36
CA TRP A 836 3.21 -41.74 11.17
C TRP A 836 4.14 -41.65 9.95
N GLY A 837 4.70 -42.78 9.53
CA GLY A 837 5.38 -42.90 8.24
C GLY A 837 4.59 -43.82 7.32
N ASP A 838 3.96 -43.28 6.29
CA ASP A 838 3.57 -44.09 5.13
C ASP A 838 4.80 -44.37 4.24
N GLN A 839 4.75 -45.43 3.43
CA GLN A 839 5.85 -45.81 2.54
C GLN A 839 6.05 -44.85 1.35
N ASN A 840 5.39 -43.69 1.31
CA ASN A 840 5.41 -42.75 0.18
C ASN A 840 5.92 -41.34 0.52
N GLY A 841 6.40 -41.10 1.75
CA GLY A 841 7.17 -39.90 2.06
C GLY A 841 6.36 -38.59 2.21
N TYR A 842 5.04 -38.67 2.44
CA TYR A 842 4.20 -37.52 2.81
C TYR A 842 3.76 -37.56 4.29
N GLY A 843 4.67 -37.94 5.19
CA GLY A 843 4.41 -37.90 6.63
C GLY A 843 4.46 -36.48 7.19
N ARG A 844 3.44 -36.05 7.92
CA ARG A 844 3.49 -34.85 8.77
C ARG A 844 4.23 -35.20 10.07
N PRO A 845 5.05 -34.31 10.65
CA PRO A 845 5.76 -34.62 11.89
C PRO A 845 4.76 -34.72 13.05
N ALA A 846 4.57 -35.93 13.57
CA ALA A 846 3.94 -36.12 14.88
C ALA A 846 4.89 -35.59 15.96
N GLY A 847 4.36 -34.74 16.84
CA GLY A 847 5.09 -34.10 17.92
C GLY A 847 4.15 -33.80 19.08
N ALA A 848 4.70 -33.32 20.19
CA ALA A 848 3.85 -32.76 21.23
C ALA A 848 3.10 -31.54 20.66
N ASN A 849 1.81 -31.44 20.98
CA ASN A 849 0.96 -30.35 20.49
C ASN A 849 1.45 -29.03 21.09
N ASP A 850 1.98 -28.13 20.28
CA ASP A 850 2.45 -26.80 20.69
C ASP A 850 1.47 -25.68 20.28
N GLY A 851 0.22 -26.04 20.00
CA GLY A 851 -0.82 -25.13 19.52
C GLY A 851 -0.79 -24.85 18.02
N LEU A 852 0.09 -25.50 17.24
CA LEU A 852 0.01 -25.50 15.78
C LEU A 852 -0.94 -26.61 15.31
N GLY A 853 -2.07 -26.27 14.67
CA GLY A 853 -3.04 -27.23 14.14
C GLY A 853 -2.55 -28.24 13.08
N PHE A 854 -1.24 -28.29 12.78
CA PHE A 854 -0.61 -29.35 11.97
C PHE A 854 0.33 -30.28 12.75
N LYS A 855 0.49 -30.09 14.07
CA LYS A 855 1.26 -30.94 14.99
C LYS A 855 0.34 -31.60 16.02
N ALA A 856 -0.51 -32.51 15.57
CA ALA A 856 -1.37 -33.30 16.45
C ALA A 856 -0.55 -34.31 17.27
N TRP A 857 -1.05 -34.63 18.46
CA TRP A 857 -0.52 -35.68 19.34
C TRP A 857 -1.44 -36.92 19.34
N GLU A 858 -0.85 -38.10 19.40
CA GLU A 858 -1.54 -39.38 19.58
C GLU A 858 -0.67 -40.29 20.47
N ALA A 859 -1.30 -41.00 21.40
CA ALA A 859 -0.61 -41.90 22.33
C ALA A 859 -0.04 -43.16 21.64
N ALA A 860 0.93 -43.83 22.28
CA ALA A 860 1.53 -45.05 21.74
C ALA A 860 0.55 -46.24 21.73
N GLU A 861 0.87 -47.30 20.98
CA GLU A 861 0.00 -48.46 20.85
C GLU A 861 -0.15 -49.17 22.20
N GLY A 862 -1.40 -49.33 22.65
CA GLY A 862 -1.74 -49.91 23.96
C GLY A 862 -1.78 -48.91 25.12
N GLU A 863 -1.42 -47.64 24.90
CA GLU A 863 -1.55 -46.56 25.90
C GLU A 863 -2.99 -46.01 25.89
N LYS A 864 -3.67 -46.07 27.05
CA LYS A 864 -5.07 -45.61 27.23
C LYS A 864 -5.19 -44.42 28.19
N ASP A 865 -4.04 -43.88 28.56
CA ASP A 865 -3.78 -42.68 29.33
C ASP A 865 -2.70 -41.88 28.58
N GLY A 866 -2.27 -40.75 29.12
CA GLY A 866 -1.19 -39.97 28.53
C GLY A 866 -1.18 -38.53 29.03
N TRP A 867 -0.23 -37.74 28.56
CA TRP A 867 -0.17 -36.31 28.92
C TRP A 867 0.48 -35.47 27.83
N ILE A 868 0.15 -34.19 27.79
CA ILE A 868 0.79 -33.14 27.00
C ILE A 868 1.16 -31.99 27.93
N ASP A 869 2.43 -31.61 27.94
CA ASP A 869 2.96 -30.47 28.68
C ASP A 869 3.30 -29.32 27.72
N LEU A 870 2.74 -28.14 27.98
CA LEU A 870 3.14 -26.86 27.39
C LEU A 870 3.97 -26.09 28.40
N MET A 871 5.12 -25.59 27.97
CA MET A 871 6.07 -24.94 28.87
C MET A 871 6.68 -23.67 28.32
N TRP A 872 6.67 -22.62 29.13
CA TRP A 872 7.18 -21.30 28.77
C TRP A 872 8.48 -20.99 29.52
N LYS A 873 9.32 -20.15 28.90
CA LYS A 873 10.58 -19.70 29.52
C LYS A 873 10.34 -18.88 30.78
N GLU A 874 9.31 -18.05 30.75
CA GLU A 874 8.84 -17.22 31.86
C GLU A 874 7.38 -17.56 32.17
N PRO A 875 6.88 -17.34 33.40
CA PRO A 875 5.47 -17.55 33.72
C PRO A 875 4.55 -16.69 32.85
N VAL A 876 3.48 -17.30 32.36
CA VAL A 876 2.44 -16.65 31.55
C VAL A 876 1.09 -16.71 32.26
N THR A 877 0.24 -15.71 32.03
CA THR A 877 -1.11 -15.65 32.61
C THR A 877 -2.15 -16.05 31.57
N PHE A 878 -3.03 -16.99 31.91
CA PHE A 878 -4.10 -17.47 31.05
C PHE A 878 -5.37 -17.78 31.85
N GLN A 879 -6.53 -17.71 31.18
CA GLN A 879 -7.83 -18.02 31.79
C GLN A 879 -8.68 -18.96 30.94
N ARG A 880 -8.42 -19.03 29.63
CA ARG A 880 -9.17 -19.84 28.68
C ARG A 880 -8.29 -20.90 28.06
N ILE A 881 -8.77 -22.14 27.96
CA ILE A 881 -8.10 -23.22 27.25
C ILE A 881 -9.12 -23.84 26.28
N VAL A 882 -8.70 -24.10 25.05
CA VAL A 882 -9.51 -24.85 24.07
C VAL A 882 -8.75 -26.11 23.70
N ILE A 883 -9.43 -27.26 23.75
CA ILE A 883 -8.85 -28.56 23.41
C ILE A 883 -9.69 -29.16 22.29
N ASP A 884 -9.05 -29.49 21.17
CA ASP A 884 -9.65 -30.21 20.07
C ASP A 884 -9.17 -31.65 20.08
N GLU A 885 -10.05 -32.59 20.42
CA GLU A 885 -9.76 -34.02 20.43
C GLU A 885 -9.61 -34.57 19.00
N TRP A 886 -8.60 -35.40 18.80
CA TRP A 886 -8.40 -36.11 17.53
C TRP A 886 -9.31 -37.36 17.45
N LEU A 887 -10.59 -37.14 17.15
CA LEU A 887 -11.59 -38.23 17.10
C LEU A 887 -11.27 -39.32 16.07
N GLU A 888 -10.50 -39.01 15.01
CA GLU A 888 -10.11 -40.00 14.00
C GLU A 888 -9.02 -40.98 14.48
N SER A 889 -8.40 -40.78 15.65
CA SER A 889 -7.45 -41.76 16.25
C SER A 889 -8.16 -43.05 16.73
N GLY A 890 -9.49 -43.01 16.88
CA GLY A 890 -10.29 -44.16 17.33
C GLY A 890 -10.31 -44.37 18.86
N GLY A 891 -9.48 -43.65 19.62
CA GLY A 891 -9.49 -43.68 21.09
C GLY A 891 -10.07 -42.41 21.69
N ASN A 892 -11.35 -42.45 22.05
CA ASN A 892 -12.01 -41.29 22.66
C ASN A 892 -11.58 -41.11 24.12
N ILE A 893 -11.20 -39.89 24.49
CA ILE A 893 -10.87 -39.45 25.84
C ILE A 893 -12.14 -39.54 26.71
N GLN A 894 -12.08 -40.31 27.79
CA GLN A 894 -13.20 -40.54 28.70
C GLN A 894 -13.10 -39.68 29.96
N SER A 895 -11.88 -39.40 30.43
CA SER A 895 -11.62 -38.47 31.53
C SER A 895 -10.26 -37.80 31.42
N TRP A 896 -10.16 -36.57 31.90
CA TRP A 896 -8.96 -35.74 31.80
C TRP A 896 -8.86 -34.74 32.98
N SER A 897 -7.66 -34.25 33.23
CA SER A 897 -7.36 -33.15 34.15
C SER A 897 -6.37 -32.18 33.51
N LEU A 898 -6.48 -30.91 33.88
CA LEU A 898 -5.51 -29.86 33.57
C LEU A 898 -4.80 -29.48 34.86
N GLU A 899 -3.48 -29.49 34.82
CA GLU A 899 -2.64 -29.01 35.90
C GLU A 899 -1.80 -27.81 35.43
N ALA A 900 -1.63 -26.80 36.27
CA ALA A 900 -0.78 -25.67 35.97
C ALA A 900 0.14 -25.36 37.15
N GLY A 901 1.34 -24.86 36.85
CA GLY A 901 2.30 -24.53 37.90
C GLY A 901 3.68 -24.13 37.40
N HIS A 902 4.69 -24.44 38.22
CA HIS A 902 6.08 -24.07 37.96
C HIS A 902 6.98 -25.31 37.87
N LYS A 903 7.54 -25.57 36.68
CA LYS A 903 8.66 -26.50 36.46
C LYS A 903 9.94 -25.70 36.18
N LYS A 904 11.06 -26.04 36.83
CA LYS A 904 12.36 -25.36 36.64
C LYS A 904 13.38 -26.31 36.02
N TYR A 905 13.96 -25.91 34.89
CA TYR A 905 15.04 -26.66 34.24
C TYR A 905 16.39 -25.96 34.47
N GLU A 906 17.37 -26.66 35.05
CA GLU A 906 18.74 -26.15 35.14
C GLU A 906 19.53 -26.51 33.87
N TYR A 907 19.90 -25.49 33.11
CA TYR A 907 20.78 -25.62 31.94
C TYR A 907 22.25 -25.66 32.38
N THR A 908 22.91 -26.81 32.22
CA THR A 908 24.36 -26.91 32.42
C THR A 908 25.06 -27.09 31.06
N PRO A 909 25.78 -26.10 30.53
CA PRO A 909 26.48 -26.27 29.26
C PRO A 909 27.72 -27.17 29.44
N ARG A 910 27.75 -28.32 28.76
CA ARG A 910 29.00 -29.06 28.49
C ARG A 910 29.41 -28.90 27.04
N ARG A 911 30.72 -28.67 26.83
CA ARG A 911 31.35 -28.67 25.51
C ARG A 911 31.22 -30.08 24.89
N GLN A 912 30.39 -30.16 23.86
CA GLN A 912 30.18 -31.23 22.87
C GLN A 912 29.14 -32.33 23.18
N THR A 913 28.15 -32.35 22.25
CA THR A 913 27.17 -33.37 21.86
C THR A 913 26.29 -33.98 22.97
N GLN A 914 25.11 -33.36 23.12
CA GLN A 914 23.94 -33.66 23.97
C GLN A 914 23.87 -32.87 25.29
N SER A 915 22.88 -31.97 25.34
CA SER A 915 22.42 -31.27 26.54
C SER A 915 21.65 -32.23 27.43
N ILE A 916 22.13 -32.44 28.67
CA ILE A 916 21.36 -33.13 29.70
C ILE A 916 20.56 -32.07 30.44
N VAL A 917 19.24 -32.20 30.36
CA VAL A 917 18.28 -31.44 31.16
C VAL A 917 18.13 -32.20 32.49
N THR A 918 18.62 -31.65 33.60
CA THR A 918 18.47 -32.28 34.91
C THR A 918 17.22 -31.72 35.60
N TYR A 919 16.25 -32.59 35.83
CA TYR A 919 14.99 -32.32 36.53
C TYR A 919 15.22 -32.28 38.05
N ASP A 920 14.79 -31.21 38.74
CA ASP A 920 14.83 -31.06 40.20
C ASP A 920 13.40 -31.16 40.79
N PRO A 921 12.94 -32.37 41.17
CA PRO A 921 11.60 -32.59 41.70
C PRO A 921 11.32 -31.89 43.04
N GLY A 922 12.33 -31.33 43.71
CA GLY A 922 12.17 -30.63 44.98
C GLY A 922 11.65 -29.20 44.87
N LYS A 923 11.45 -28.69 43.64
CA LYS A 923 11.02 -27.30 43.35
C LYS A 923 9.83 -27.22 42.39
N GLU A 924 9.18 -28.34 42.10
CA GLU A 924 7.98 -28.39 41.28
C GLU A 924 6.74 -28.17 42.16
N TYR A 925 5.86 -27.30 41.68
CA TYR A 925 4.50 -27.21 42.18
C TYR A 925 3.57 -27.20 40.96
N MET A 926 2.72 -28.22 40.86
CA MET A 926 1.63 -28.33 39.89
C MET A 926 0.33 -28.46 40.70
N GLU A 927 -0.70 -27.71 40.31
CA GLU A 927 -2.03 -27.77 40.91
C GLU A 927 -3.05 -28.11 39.82
N GLU A 928 -4.00 -29.01 40.13
CA GLU A 928 -5.14 -29.25 39.24
C GLU A 928 -6.01 -27.98 39.18
N ILE A 929 -6.15 -27.42 37.99
CA ILE A 929 -6.93 -26.21 37.72
C ILE A 929 -8.28 -26.51 37.08
N ALA A 930 -8.44 -27.68 36.45
CA ALA A 930 -9.70 -28.17 35.91
C ALA A 930 -9.66 -29.68 35.70
N SER A 931 -10.82 -30.33 35.69
CA SER A 931 -10.96 -31.73 35.28
C SER A 931 -12.35 -32.00 34.71
N GLY A 932 -12.49 -33.08 33.95
CA GLY A 932 -13.73 -33.37 33.26
C GLY A 932 -13.80 -34.77 32.65
N ASN A 933 -14.95 -35.05 32.05
CA ASN A 933 -15.21 -36.27 31.28
C ASN A 933 -15.57 -35.89 29.85
N LEU A 934 -15.01 -36.61 28.87
CA LEU A 934 -15.15 -36.32 27.43
C LEU A 934 -14.58 -34.93 27.04
N ILE A 935 -13.97 -34.82 25.86
CA ILE A 935 -13.50 -33.54 25.31
C ILE A 935 -14.25 -33.25 24.00
N GLY A 936 -14.08 -34.09 23.00
CA GLY A 936 -14.64 -33.86 21.67
C GLY A 936 -13.96 -32.71 20.93
N ARG A 937 -14.63 -32.17 19.90
CA ARG A 937 -14.10 -31.07 19.08
C ARG A 937 -14.29 -29.74 19.79
N GLY A 938 -13.21 -28.94 19.90
CA GLY A 938 -13.26 -27.54 20.35
C GLY A 938 -13.77 -27.32 21.78
N TYR A 939 -13.47 -28.23 22.70
CA TYR A 939 -13.93 -28.14 24.09
C TYR A 939 -13.33 -26.94 24.81
N VAL A 940 -14.17 -26.09 25.41
CA VAL A 940 -13.76 -24.84 26.04
C VAL A 940 -13.73 -24.98 27.55
N ILE A 941 -12.62 -24.57 28.16
CA ILE A 941 -12.41 -24.51 29.59
C ILE A 941 -12.15 -23.05 29.96
N GLU A 942 -13.07 -22.45 30.70
CA GLU A 942 -12.93 -21.11 31.28
C GLU A 942 -12.67 -21.27 32.78
N LEU A 943 -11.53 -20.76 33.24
CA LEU A 943 -11.15 -20.79 34.65
C LEU A 943 -11.82 -19.62 35.39
N ASP A 944 -12.25 -19.87 36.63
CA ASP A 944 -12.92 -18.86 37.48
C ASP A 944 -12.07 -17.62 37.74
N LYS A 945 -10.73 -17.75 37.65
CA LYS A 945 -9.76 -16.67 37.78
C LYS A 945 -8.56 -16.92 36.86
N PRO A 946 -7.84 -15.88 36.40
CA PRO A 946 -6.60 -16.06 35.66
C PRO A 946 -5.57 -16.85 36.48
N VAL A 947 -4.91 -17.80 35.83
CA VAL A 947 -3.81 -18.61 36.39
C VAL A 947 -2.50 -18.12 35.79
N THR A 948 -1.48 -17.92 36.63
CA THR A 948 -0.12 -17.57 36.19
C THR A 948 0.81 -18.74 36.47
N ALA A 949 1.38 -19.31 35.41
CA ALA A 949 2.18 -20.53 35.47
C ALA A 949 3.21 -20.54 34.33
N ASN A 950 4.33 -21.25 34.50
CA ASN A 950 5.27 -21.49 33.38
C ASN A 950 5.07 -22.87 32.73
N THR A 951 4.17 -23.70 33.25
CA THR A 951 3.83 -25.01 32.71
C THR A 951 2.33 -25.25 32.82
N LEU A 952 1.74 -25.82 31.77
CA LEU A 952 0.37 -26.32 31.70
C LEU A 952 0.40 -27.77 31.19
N SER A 953 -0.22 -28.68 31.91
CA SER A 953 -0.24 -30.11 31.62
C SER A 953 -1.68 -30.58 31.39
N LEU A 954 -1.98 -31.09 30.21
CA LEU A 954 -3.20 -31.87 29.95
C LEU A 954 -2.91 -33.33 30.23
N ILE A 955 -3.57 -33.90 31.23
CA ILE A 955 -3.45 -35.29 31.63
C ILE A 955 -4.70 -36.04 31.17
N ILE A 956 -4.51 -37.06 30.37
CA ILE A 956 -5.56 -37.99 29.95
C ILE A 956 -5.60 -39.14 30.96
N ASN A 957 -6.60 -39.11 31.84
CA ASN A 957 -6.77 -40.08 32.91
C ASN A 957 -7.30 -41.42 32.39
N LYS A 958 -8.11 -41.39 31.31
CA LYS A 958 -8.68 -42.59 30.70
C LYS A 958 -9.19 -42.31 29.28
N ALA A 959 -8.98 -43.25 28.36
CA ALA A 959 -9.55 -43.27 27.02
C ALA A 959 -10.11 -44.66 26.63
N SER A 960 -10.97 -44.73 25.62
CA SER A 960 -11.53 -46.01 25.13
C SER A 960 -10.46 -46.87 24.44
N ASP A 961 -9.56 -46.20 23.73
CA ASP A 961 -8.37 -46.78 23.10
C ASP A 961 -7.24 -45.73 23.11
N ARG A 962 -6.50 -45.51 22.01
CA ARG A 962 -5.37 -44.56 21.95
C ARG A 962 -5.87 -43.10 21.86
N PRO A 963 -5.73 -42.28 22.92
CA PRO A 963 -6.18 -40.89 22.87
C PRO A 963 -5.33 -40.07 21.90
N GLY A 964 -5.97 -39.07 21.29
CA GLY A 964 -5.29 -38.09 20.46
C GLY A 964 -5.84 -36.68 20.65
N VAL A 965 -4.99 -35.68 20.48
CA VAL A 965 -5.35 -34.26 20.57
C VAL A 965 -4.85 -33.55 19.33
N TRP A 966 -5.80 -33.00 18.58
CA TRP A 966 -5.57 -32.28 17.33
C TRP A 966 -4.94 -30.90 17.58
N GLU A 967 -5.48 -30.13 18.52
CA GLU A 967 -5.01 -28.78 18.84
C GLU A 967 -5.26 -28.47 20.33
N ILE A 968 -4.29 -27.81 20.97
CA ILE A 968 -4.47 -27.17 22.28
C ILE A 968 -4.17 -25.69 22.13
N GLU A 969 -5.17 -24.86 22.39
CA GLU A 969 -5.00 -23.42 22.43
C GLU A 969 -5.04 -22.92 23.88
N VAL A 970 -4.07 -22.09 24.27
CA VAL A 970 -4.01 -21.48 25.61
C VAL A 970 -4.21 -19.99 25.48
N ASN A 971 -5.17 -19.46 26.22
CA ASN A 971 -5.68 -18.10 26.15
C ASN A 971 -6.03 -17.60 24.73
N PRO A 972 -6.60 -18.43 23.83
CA PRO A 972 -6.98 -17.95 22.50
C PRO A 972 -8.11 -16.92 22.56
N PRO A 973 -8.27 -16.10 21.50
CA PRO A 973 -9.44 -15.26 21.31
C PRO A 973 -10.74 -16.03 21.46
N LYS A 974 -11.82 -15.36 21.86
CA LYS A 974 -13.17 -15.96 21.75
C LYS A 974 -13.55 -16.02 20.27
N ASN A 975 -13.13 -17.07 19.57
CA ASN A 975 -13.65 -17.35 18.24
C ASN A 975 -15.10 -17.85 18.37
N GLU A 976 -16.04 -17.17 17.72
CA GLU A 976 -17.33 -17.75 17.32
C GLU A 976 -17.06 -18.79 16.21
N LYS A 977 -16.56 -19.98 16.58
CA LYS A 977 -16.45 -21.14 15.68
C LYS A 977 -17.59 -22.11 15.94
#